data_AF-A0A963Q9I7-F1
#
_entry.id   AF-A0A963Q9I7-F1
#
_cell.length_a   1.000
_cell.length_b   1.000
_cell.length_c   1.000
_cell.angle_alpha   90.00
_cell.angle_beta   90.00
_cell.angle_gamma   90.00
#
_symmetry.space_group_name_H-M   'P 1'
#
loop_
_entity.id
_entity.type
_entity.pdbx_description
1 polymer ?
#
loop_
_entity_poly.entity_id
_entity_poly.type
_entity_poly.pdbx_seq_one_letter_code
_entity_poly.pdbx_strand_id
1 'polypeptide(L)'
;CAPAQCYRPPALRDGGRVWGPAVQLYTVRSQRNWGIGDFGDLEQLVRQMAERGADIVGLNPLHAMFAHNPAHASPYSPSSRRQLNVLYIDVPAVDEFSHCTAARQRFAAPEFQQRLARLRNAALVDYAGVAAAKQEILQLLYAHFVQHHLGADGAAADDHGQAFVDFVNHGGDALRQHAVFEAIQARLHADDASVWGWPVWPDAWRDPDGAAVRDFARDHGDAVRFHQYQQWLATRQLARVRQCCEDLGMGVGLYLDLAVSVDRAGSDSWSHQHCFATHASVGAPPDEFNPNGQGWGLPALRPDRLRADHYRLFIDTLRSAMRASGALRIDHVMGLMRLFWIPGGYSARDGAYVHYALDEMLAIVALESQRNRCMVIGEDLGTVADEMRQALARRDVLSYRLLYFERSGDGGFRSPSDYPGAALAAVSTHDLATLAGWWCGHDLQQRLRLGLYPSEHLFEKQLADRAQERTRLLLALRHANLLSAEAVAAAAGKEQLPGDVMRAVHAYLAGAPSAVMMVQMEDVLSVTDQVNMPSTTHEHPNWRRKLPIGLAELRRDDGLGRLAQTLSAIRPRRMGARTPGPAGQARIPRATYRLQFQQDFGFDDAVRFLPYLAQLGVSHVYCSPIHRARAGSTHGYDVVAHDEINPELGGPQAFERFCAALQHHGMGQLLDMVPNHMGVLGGDNAWWNDVLENGPCSLYARHFDIDWQPLNAQLRGKVLLPVLGNHYGEVLMAGELQLAFDASGGSFALHYFDHRFPLAPETYATLLQPALERVTDPDLAAALASVSAAFGHLPEREDTRDATRHERARDKELLKARLGRLVTRHDALAHAIAGAVAELNVEPSRDGLHRLIEAQAYRLAFWRVAADEINYRRFFDINDLAALRIERSAVFEATQSMALELAARGVIDGLRIDHPDGLYDPAHYFARLQRGYAARRGWALPATDADGRPQRPLYVVAEKIAAAHEEIPLDWAIHG
;
A
#
# COMPACT_ATOMS: atom_id res chain seq x y z
N CYS A 1 24.31 0.48 1.49
CA CYS A 1 23.33 1.48 1.98
C CYS A 1 22.05 0.76 2.39
N ALA A 2 21.46 1.13 3.52
CA ALA A 2 20.17 0.63 3.97
C ALA A 2 19.18 1.80 4.09
N PRO A 3 17.88 1.60 3.82
CA PRO A 3 16.86 2.61 4.01
C PRO A 3 16.74 3.00 5.48
N ALA A 4 16.23 4.21 5.75
CA ALA A 4 16.03 4.69 7.12
C ALA A 4 14.98 3.87 7.87
N GLN A 5 13.88 3.51 7.20
CA GLN A 5 12.71 2.86 7.80
C GLN A 5 12.30 1.59 7.04
N CYS A 6 11.65 0.67 7.74
CA CYS A 6 10.94 -0.46 7.16
C CYS A 6 9.77 0.01 6.27
N TYR A 7 9.25 -0.90 5.45
CA TYR A 7 8.13 -0.62 4.57
C TYR A 7 6.84 -0.39 5.36
N ARG A 8 6.10 0.67 5.01
CA ARG A 8 4.75 0.93 5.51
C ARG A 8 3.72 0.87 4.35
N PRO A 9 2.78 -0.09 4.39
CA PRO A 9 1.72 -0.24 3.39
C PRO A 9 0.88 1.04 3.24
N PRO A 10 0.39 1.36 2.03
CA PRO A 10 -0.49 2.52 1.81
C PRO A 10 -1.70 2.56 2.74
N ALA A 11 -2.30 1.40 3.05
CA ALA A 11 -3.45 1.28 3.95
C ALA A 11 -3.18 1.75 5.38
N LEU A 12 -1.90 1.87 5.79
CA LEU A 12 -1.46 2.31 7.12
C LEU A 12 -0.81 3.70 7.14
N ARG A 13 -0.84 4.42 6.00
CA ARG A 13 -0.39 5.82 5.92
C ARG A 13 -1.51 6.76 6.37
N ASP A 14 -1.14 7.98 6.76
CA ASP A 14 -2.08 9.05 7.12
C ASP A 14 -3.13 8.63 8.17
N GLY A 15 -2.68 7.91 9.19
CA GLY A 15 -3.53 7.41 10.28
C GLY A 15 -4.42 6.21 9.92
N GLY A 16 -4.15 5.52 8.80
CA GLY A 16 -4.83 4.28 8.44
C GLY A 16 -4.60 3.18 9.47
N ARG A 17 -5.65 2.39 9.75
CA ARG A 17 -5.65 1.32 10.75
C ARG A 17 -6.34 0.11 10.17
N VAL A 18 -5.72 -1.06 10.32
CA VAL A 18 -6.27 -2.33 9.84
C VAL A 18 -6.60 -3.25 11.01
N TRP A 19 -7.42 -4.26 10.71
CA TRP A 19 -7.69 -5.37 11.62
C TRP A 19 -7.72 -6.68 10.85
N GLY A 20 -7.52 -7.79 11.57
CA GLY A 20 -7.67 -9.12 11.00
C GLY A 20 -7.52 -10.26 12.00
N PRO A 21 -7.86 -11.50 11.59
CA PRO A 21 -7.73 -12.66 12.47
C PRO A 21 -6.27 -13.10 12.60
N ALA A 22 -5.87 -13.50 13.81
CA ALA A 22 -4.69 -14.31 14.06
C ALA A 22 -5.13 -15.76 14.22
N VAL A 23 -4.54 -16.66 13.43
CA VAL A 23 -4.93 -18.07 13.36
C VAL A 23 -3.70 -18.95 13.40
N GLN A 24 -3.80 -20.02 14.18
CA GLN A 24 -2.86 -21.12 14.11
C GLN A 24 -3.30 -22.04 12.96
N LEU A 25 -2.64 -22.00 11.80
CA LEU A 25 -3.13 -22.65 10.58
C LEU A 25 -3.43 -24.13 10.77
N TYR A 26 -2.58 -24.85 11.50
CA TYR A 26 -2.77 -26.28 11.78
C TYR A 26 -4.07 -26.61 12.53
N THR A 27 -4.68 -25.64 13.23
CA THR A 27 -5.92 -25.82 14.00
C THR A 27 -7.18 -25.70 13.15
N VAL A 28 -7.06 -25.14 11.94
CA VAL A 28 -8.20 -24.88 11.04
C VAL A 28 -8.81 -26.19 10.57
N ARG A 29 -10.15 -26.24 10.59
CA ARG A 29 -10.94 -27.37 10.11
C ARG A 29 -11.71 -26.94 8.87
N SER A 30 -11.77 -27.78 7.85
CA SER A 30 -12.68 -27.62 6.72
C SER A 30 -13.31 -28.96 6.37
N GLN A 31 -14.16 -29.05 5.34
CA GLN A 31 -14.64 -30.33 4.81
C GLN A 31 -13.62 -31.05 3.91
N ARG A 32 -12.58 -30.33 3.46
CA ARG A 32 -11.62 -30.81 2.46
C ARG A 32 -10.34 -31.36 3.07
N ASN A 33 -9.88 -30.73 4.15
CA ASN A 33 -8.52 -30.93 4.65
C ASN A 33 -8.31 -32.30 5.26
N TRP A 34 -7.06 -32.73 5.39
CA TRP A 34 -6.75 -34.11 5.76
C TRP A 34 -6.57 -34.31 7.26
N GLY A 35 -7.16 -33.43 8.08
CA GLY A 35 -7.05 -33.46 9.54
C GLY A 35 -6.11 -32.42 10.14
N ILE A 36 -5.51 -31.57 9.31
CA ILE A 36 -4.75 -30.38 9.66
C ILE A 36 -5.19 -29.26 8.72
N GLY A 37 -5.23 -28.01 9.17
CA GLY A 37 -5.43 -26.89 8.24
C GLY A 37 -4.26 -26.74 7.28
N ASP A 38 -4.53 -26.42 6.02
CA ASP A 38 -3.54 -26.34 4.93
C ASP A 38 -3.69 -25.06 4.08
N PHE A 39 -2.87 -24.89 3.04
CA PHE A 39 -2.90 -23.67 2.22
C PHE A 39 -4.21 -23.47 1.46
N GLY A 40 -4.94 -24.54 1.12
CA GLY A 40 -6.27 -24.45 0.53
C GLY A 40 -7.29 -23.90 1.53
N ASP A 41 -7.20 -24.32 2.79
CA ASP A 41 -8.00 -23.75 3.87
C ASP A 41 -7.63 -22.30 4.16
N LEU A 42 -6.35 -21.96 4.09
CA LEU A 42 -5.88 -20.58 4.26
C LEU A 42 -6.44 -19.66 3.18
N GLU A 43 -6.41 -20.08 1.90
CA GLU A 43 -7.03 -19.32 0.81
C GLU A 43 -8.52 -19.08 1.08
N GLN A 44 -9.24 -20.12 1.53
CA GLN A 44 -10.66 -20.03 1.85
C GLN A 44 -10.92 -19.09 3.04
N LEU A 45 -10.09 -19.16 4.10
CA LEU A 45 -10.18 -18.28 5.26
C LEU A 45 -9.96 -16.81 4.87
N VAL A 46 -8.93 -16.55 4.06
CA VAL A 46 -8.61 -15.21 3.54
C VAL A 46 -9.81 -14.60 2.82
N ARG A 47 -10.44 -15.35 1.90
CA ARG A 47 -11.64 -14.90 1.18
C ARG A 47 -12.77 -14.52 2.14
N GLN A 48 -13.07 -15.42 3.08
CA GLN A 48 -14.14 -15.20 4.06
C GLN A 48 -13.89 -13.99 4.97
N MET A 49 -12.64 -13.73 5.34
CA MET A 49 -12.29 -12.65 6.26
C MET A 49 -12.17 -11.31 5.53
N ALA A 50 -11.68 -11.30 4.29
CA ALA A 50 -11.69 -10.11 3.44
C ALA A 50 -13.12 -9.63 3.12
N GLU A 51 -14.06 -10.55 2.87
CA GLU A 51 -15.50 -10.25 2.72
C GLU A 51 -16.09 -9.51 3.94
N ARG A 52 -15.48 -9.68 5.11
CA ARG A 52 -15.89 -9.08 6.38
C ARG A 52 -15.15 -7.78 6.72
N GLY A 53 -14.24 -7.33 5.85
CA GLY A 53 -13.46 -6.11 6.03
C GLY A 53 -12.11 -6.30 6.71
N ALA A 54 -11.63 -7.53 6.90
CA ALA A 54 -10.27 -7.76 7.36
C ALA A 54 -9.26 -7.42 6.25
N ASP A 55 -8.16 -6.77 6.63
CA ASP A 55 -7.07 -6.36 5.72
C ASP A 55 -5.78 -7.15 5.93
N ILE A 56 -5.74 -8.00 6.97
CA ILE A 56 -4.59 -8.81 7.35
C ILE A 56 -5.05 -10.18 7.86
N VAL A 57 -4.26 -11.24 7.65
CA VAL A 57 -4.46 -12.56 8.29
C VAL A 57 -3.13 -13.02 8.88
N GLY A 58 -3.10 -13.22 10.20
CA GLY A 58 -1.93 -13.65 10.94
C GLY A 58 -1.82 -15.14 11.08
N LEU A 59 -0.61 -15.66 10.94
CA LEU A 59 -0.32 -17.09 10.99
C LEU A 59 0.79 -17.39 11.99
N ASN A 60 0.79 -18.62 12.49
CA ASN A 60 1.96 -19.19 13.15
C ASN A 60 3.15 -19.32 12.18
N PRO A 61 4.37 -19.56 12.70
CA PRO A 61 5.50 -19.86 11.84
C PRO A 61 5.22 -21.05 10.90
N LEU A 62 5.53 -20.88 9.61
CA LEU A 62 5.29 -21.89 8.56
C LEU A 62 6.57 -22.64 8.18
N HIS A 63 7.60 -22.54 9.01
CA HIS A 63 8.94 -23.09 8.81
C HIS A 63 8.94 -24.61 8.63
N ALA A 64 9.90 -25.12 7.86
CA ALA A 64 10.06 -26.56 7.68
C ALA A 64 10.32 -27.26 9.01
N MET A 65 9.51 -28.28 9.28
CA MET A 65 9.64 -29.18 10.42
C MET A 65 10.41 -30.45 9.98
N PHE A 66 10.36 -31.52 10.79
CA PHE A 66 11.06 -32.77 10.52
C PHE A 66 10.15 -33.77 9.81
N ALA A 67 10.46 -34.17 8.57
CA ALA A 67 9.61 -35.11 7.84
C ALA A 67 9.60 -36.51 8.49
N HIS A 68 10.75 -36.95 9.00
CA HIS A 68 10.89 -38.23 9.69
C HIS A 68 10.19 -38.28 11.07
N ASN A 69 10.01 -37.12 11.72
CA ASN A 69 9.37 -37.02 13.04
C ASN A 69 8.27 -35.94 13.05
N PRO A 70 7.11 -36.19 12.42
CA PRO A 70 6.03 -35.21 12.32
C PRO A 70 5.44 -34.80 13.67
N ALA A 71 5.62 -35.61 14.73
CA ALA A 71 5.14 -35.30 16.07
C ALA A 71 5.96 -34.19 16.75
N HIS A 72 7.16 -33.88 16.26
CA HIS A 72 7.94 -32.70 16.66
C HIS A 72 7.31 -31.45 16.03
N ALA A 73 6.21 -30.99 16.62
CA ALA A 73 5.25 -30.10 15.97
C ALA A 73 5.30 -28.63 16.45
N SER A 74 6.27 -28.25 17.29
CA SER A 74 6.43 -26.86 17.72
C SER A 74 6.88 -25.98 16.56
N PRO A 75 6.08 -25.00 16.10
CA PRO A 75 6.50 -24.10 15.01
C PRO A 75 7.74 -23.25 15.36
N TYR A 76 8.10 -23.19 16.64
CA TYR A 76 9.24 -22.45 17.19
C TYR A 76 10.52 -23.30 17.34
N SER A 77 10.45 -24.59 17.02
CA SER A 77 11.61 -25.50 16.95
C SER A 77 11.78 -26.08 15.53
N PRO A 78 11.87 -25.24 14.48
CA PRO A 78 11.89 -25.74 13.10
C PRO A 78 13.24 -26.35 12.71
N SER A 79 13.21 -27.25 11.72
CA SER A 79 14.42 -27.74 11.05
C SER A 79 15.12 -26.64 10.25
N SER A 80 14.34 -25.80 9.55
CA SER A 80 14.85 -24.63 8.82
C SER A 80 13.86 -23.49 8.83
N ARG A 81 14.35 -22.26 9.03
CA ARG A 81 13.56 -21.02 8.89
C ARG A 81 13.52 -20.48 7.46
N ARG A 82 14.23 -21.13 6.52
CA ARG A 82 14.30 -20.72 5.11
C ARG A 82 13.34 -21.51 4.22
N GLN A 83 12.87 -22.67 4.69
CA GLN A 83 12.02 -23.62 3.98
C GLN A 83 10.65 -23.73 4.66
N LEU A 84 9.65 -24.29 3.97
CA LEU A 84 8.27 -24.37 4.43
C LEU A 84 7.90 -25.76 4.99
N ASN A 85 6.94 -25.81 5.92
CA ASN A 85 6.35 -27.05 6.40
C ASN A 85 5.46 -27.67 5.31
N VAL A 86 5.91 -28.80 4.76
CA VAL A 86 5.21 -29.52 3.68
C VAL A 86 3.88 -30.11 4.11
N LEU A 87 3.58 -30.19 5.42
CA LEU A 87 2.27 -30.62 5.90
C LEU A 87 1.15 -29.64 5.56
N TYR A 88 1.46 -28.39 5.19
CA TYR A 88 0.48 -27.41 4.74
C TYR A 88 0.12 -27.52 3.25
N ILE A 89 0.68 -28.47 2.49
CA ILE A 89 0.29 -28.70 1.09
C ILE A 89 -1.15 -29.24 1.05
N ASP A 90 -2.05 -28.56 0.35
CA ASP A 90 -3.36 -29.06 -0.07
C ASP A 90 -3.16 -30.05 -1.23
N VAL A 91 -3.13 -31.35 -0.92
CA VAL A 91 -2.75 -32.40 -1.87
C VAL A 91 -3.73 -32.51 -3.05
N PRO A 92 -5.06 -32.47 -2.86
CA PRO A 92 -6.01 -32.41 -3.98
C PRO A 92 -5.87 -31.19 -4.90
N ALA A 93 -5.22 -30.11 -4.45
CA ALA A 93 -4.97 -28.90 -5.24
C ALA A 93 -3.63 -28.90 -5.99
N VAL A 94 -2.87 -30.01 -5.94
CA VAL A 94 -1.67 -30.22 -6.75
C VAL A 94 -2.09 -30.51 -8.20
N ASP A 95 -1.45 -29.86 -9.17
CA ASP A 95 -1.88 -29.86 -10.58
C ASP A 95 -1.97 -31.29 -11.17
N GLU A 96 -1.02 -32.15 -10.81
CA GLU A 96 -0.95 -33.55 -11.26
C GLU A 96 -2.09 -34.41 -10.70
N PHE A 97 -2.77 -33.97 -9.63
CA PHE A 97 -3.75 -34.80 -8.93
C PHE A 97 -4.94 -35.19 -9.81
N SER A 98 -5.42 -34.29 -10.68
CA SER A 98 -6.53 -34.56 -11.60
C SER A 98 -6.16 -35.62 -12.66
N HIS A 99 -4.88 -35.70 -13.02
CA HIS A 99 -4.36 -36.52 -14.12
C HIS A 99 -3.68 -37.82 -13.65
N CYS A 100 -3.25 -37.90 -12.39
CA CYS A 100 -2.64 -39.10 -11.82
C CYS A 100 -3.69 -40.12 -11.39
N THR A 101 -3.99 -41.08 -12.26
CA THR A 101 -4.96 -42.17 -12.00
C THR A 101 -4.65 -42.93 -10.72
N ALA A 102 -3.38 -43.26 -10.46
CA ALA A 102 -2.97 -43.99 -9.25
C ALA A 102 -3.29 -43.20 -7.96
N ALA A 103 -2.96 -41.91 -7.93
CA ALA A 103 -3.27 -41.04 -6.80
C ALA A 103 -4.79 -40.92 -6.58
N ARG A 104 -5.57 -40.76 -7.66
CA ARG A 104 -7.04 -40.68 -7.57
C ARG A 104 -7.69 -41.97 -7.10
N GLN A 105 -7.24 -43.12 -7.59
CA GLN A 105 -7.73 -44.42 -7.14
C GLN A 105 -7.40 -44.65 -5.67
N ARG A 106 -6.17 -44.33 -5.25
CA ARG A 106 -5.76 -44.45 -3.85
C ARG A 106 -6.56 -43.52 -2.94
N PHE A 107 -6.73 -42.27 -3.35
CA PHE A 107 -7.54 -41.29 -2.62
C PHE A 107 -9.00 -41.74 -2.50
N ALA A 108 -9.61 -42.26 -3.59
CA ALA A 108 -10.99 -42.71 -3.60
C ALA A 108 -11.24 -44.04 -2.85
N ALA A 109 -10.18 -44.77 -2.47
CA ALA A 109 -10.30 -46.04 -1.77
C ALA A 109 -11.06 -45.86 -0.43
N PRO A 110 -12.06 -46.71 -0.12
CA PRO A 110 -12.88 -46.56 1.10
C PRO A 110 -12.05 -46.51 2.40
N GLU A 111 -11.00 -47.33 2.49
CA GLU A 111 -10.07 -47.35 3.60
C GLU A 111 -9.30 -46.03 3.79
N PHE A 112 -8.92 -45.36 2.70
CA PHE A 112 -8.23 -44.07 2.74
C PHE A 112 -9.20 -42.97 3.16
N GLN A 113 -10.42 -42.97 2.62
CA GLN A 113 -11.46 -42.02 3.02
C GLN A 113 -11.85 -42.19 4.50
N GLN A 114 -11.95 -43.43 5.00
CA GLN A 114 -12.20 -43.70 6.42
C GLN A 114 -11.05 -43.19 7.31
N ARG A 115 -9.80 -43.36 6.87
CA ARG A 115 -8.62 -42.81 7.54
C ARG A 115 -8.68 -41.28 7.58
N LEU A 116 -8.97 -40.61 6.46
CA LEU A 116 -9.11 -39.15 6.41
C LEU A 116 -10.24 -38.66 7.33
N ALA A 117 -11.39 -39.33 7.33
CA ALA A 117 -12.51 -38.99 8.22
C ALA A 117 -12.09 -39.05 9.70
N ARG A 118 -11.32 -40.07 10.10
CA ARG A 118 -10.78 -40.19 11.47
C ARG A 118 -9.84 -39.04 11.81
N LEU A 119 -8.89 -38.72 10.92
CA LEU A 119 -7.93 -37.63 11.11
C LEU A 119 -8.65 -36.27 11.23
N ARG A 120 -9.69 -36.05 10.43
CA ARG A 120 -10.52 -34.83 10.44
C ARG A 120 -11.36 -34.68 11.71
N ASN A 121 -11.91 -35.78 12.21
CA ASN A 121 -12.80 -35.79 13.37
C ASN A 121 -12.05 -35.76 14.72
N ALA A 122 -10.77 -36.12 14.75
CA ALA A 122 -9.96 -36.00 15.97
C ALA A 122 -9.90 -34.55 16.48
N ALA A 123 -10.07 -34.35 17.79
CA ALA A 123 -10.00 -33.04 18.43
C ALA A 123 -8.59 -32.44 18.45
N LEU A 124 -7.58 -33.32 18.45
CA LEU A 124 -6.17 -32.97 18.34
C LEU A 124 -5.66 -33.33 16.94
N VAL A 125 -4.72 -32.54 16.42
CA VAL A 125 -3.98 -32.86 15.20
C VAL A 125 -3.13 -34.11 15.46
N ASP A 126 -3.37 -35.14 14.64
CA ASP A 126 -2.55 -36.33 14.53
C ASP A 126 -1.52 -36.12 13.41
N TYR A 127 -0.42 -35.45 13.76
CA TYR A 127 0.63 -35.09 12.81
C TYR A 127 1.22 -36.30 12.08
N ALA A 128 1.45 -37.41 12.78
CA ALA A 128 1.99 -38.63 12.17
C ALA A 128 1.00 -39.25 11.18
N GLY A 129 -0.27 -39.36 11.57
CA GLY A 129 -1.33 -39.89 10.71
C GLY A 129 -1.54 -39.04 9.45
N VAL A 130 -1.52 -37.71 9.60
CA VAL A 130 -1.63 -36.72 8.51
C VAL A 130 -0.43 -36.80 7.58
N ALA A 131 0.79 -36.77 8.13
CA ALA A 131 2.02 -36.85 7.35
C ALA A 131 2.05 -38.11 6.49
N ALA A 132 1.79 -39.27 7.10
CA ALA A 132 1.76 -40.53 6.37
C ALA A 132 0.68 -40.56 5.27
N ALA A 133 -0.46 -39.89 5.46
CA ALA A 133 -1.51 -39.84 4.43
C ALA A 133 -1.08 -38.94 3.26
N LYS A 134 -0.54 -37.76 3.55
CA LYS A 134 -0.04 -36.82 2.53
C LYS A 134 1.13 -37.40 1.75
N GLN A 135 2.13 -37.97 2.42
CA GLN A 135 3.31 -38.56 1.77
C GLN A 135 2.94 -39.68 0.81
N GLU A 136 2.01 -40.55 1.20
CA GLU A 136 1.53 -41.65 0.35
C GLU A 136 1.00 -41.19 -1.00
N ILE A 137 0.25 -40.09 -1.04
CA ILE A 137 -0.26 -39.52 -2.29
C ILE A 137 0.79 -38.66 -3.00
N LEU A 138 1.56 -37.85 -2.27
CA LEU A 138 2.60 -36.99 -2.84
C LEU A 138 3.68 -37.79 -3.58
N GLN A 139 4.01 -39.00 -3.12
CA GLN A 139 4.93 -39.90 -3.85
C GLN A 139 4.35 -40.34 -5.20
N LEU A 140 3.06 -40.68 -5.26
CA LEU A 140 2.38 -41.03 -6.52
C LEU A 140 2.32 -39.82 -7.48
N LEU A 141 2.09 -38.62 -6.95
CA LEU A 141 2.09 -37.39 -7.73
C LEU A 141 3.48 -37.05 -8.25
N TYR A 142 4.51 -37.20 -7.43
CA TYR A 142 5.90 -36.99 -7.84
C TYR A 142 6.33 -37.99 -8.93
N ALA A 143 5.99 -39.28 -8.78
CA ALA A 143 6.28 -40.27 -9.82
C ALA A 143 5.59 -39.92 -11.14
N HIS A 144 4.34 -39.46 -11.08
CA HIS A 144 3.63 -38.96 -12.26
C HIS A 144 4.30 -37.72 -12.85
N PHE A 145 4.69 -36.75 -12.01
CA PHE A 145 5.38 -35.53 -12.40
C PHE A 145 6.67 -35.83 -13.15
N VAL A 146 7.54 -36.68 -12.58
CA VAL A 146 8.81 -37.08 -13.19
C VAL A 146 8.56 -37.73 -14.56
N GLN A 147 7.55 -38.60 -14.67
CA GLN A 147 7.27 -39.31 -15.92
C GLN A 147 6.79 -38.39 -17.05
N HIS A 148 6.08 -37.29 -16.74
CA HIS A 148 5.39 -36.47 -17.73
C HIS A 148 6.04 -35.11 -17.97
N HIS A 149 6.72 -34.56 -16.96
CA HIS A 149 7.25 -33.19 -16.98
C HIS A 149 8.78 -33.14 -16.94
N LEU A 150 9.47 -34.26 -16.66
CA LEU A 150 10.93 -34.34 -16.65
C LEU A 150 11.47 -35.37 -17.66
N GLY A 151 12.63 -35.07 -18.25
CA GLY A 151 13.41 -35.99 -19.08
C GLY A 151 14.18 -37.01 -18.25
N ALA A 152 14.75 -38.02 -18.92
CA ALA A 152 15.52 -39.09 -18.27
C ALA A 152 16.79 -38.59 -17.54
N ASP A 153 17.31 -37.44 -17.93
CA ASP A 153 18.43 -36.73 -17.30
C ASP A 153 17.99 -35.73 -16.21
N GLY A 154 16.68 -35.62 -15.96
CA GLY A 154 16.09 -34.65 -15.03
C GLY A 154 15.92 -33.24 -15.60
N ALA A 155 16.16 -33.03 -16.89
CA ALA A 155 15.86 -31.77 -17.57
C ALA A 155 14.34 -31.57 -17.73
N ALA A 156 13.90 -30.34 -17.94
CA ALA A 156 12.49 -30.04 -18.19
C ALA A 156 12.02 -30.62 -19.54
N ALA A 157 10.89 -31.33 -19.54
CA ALA A 157 10.24 -31.81 -20.77
C ALA A 157 9.21 -30.83 -21.32
N ASP A 158 8.67 -29.95 -20.48
CA ASP A 158 7.70 -28.92 -20.81
C ASP A 158 7.81 -27.69 -19.88
N ASP A 159 6.93 -26.70 -20.05
CA ASP A 159 6.90 -25.47 -19.24
C ASP A 159 6.65 -25.76 -17.75
N HIS A 160 5.93 -26.82 -17.42
CA HIS A 160 5.65 -27.20 -16.04
C HIS A 160 6.90 -27.76 -15.35
N GLY A 161 7.62 -28.65 -16.04
CA GLY A 161 8.94 -29.13 -15.65
C GLY A 161 9.95 -27.99 -15.55
N GLN A 162 9.90 -27.03 -16.48
CA GLN A 162 10.80 -25.87 -16.47
C GLN A 162 10.57 -25.00 -15.24
N ALA A 163 9.31 -24.77 -14.84
CA ALA A 163 9.00 -24.02 -13.62
C ALA A 163 9.54 -24.69 -12.34
N PHE A 164 9.60 -26.02 -12.29
CA PHE A 164 10.24 -26.75 -11.19
C PHE A 164 11.77 -26.63 -11.23
N VAL A 165 12.38 -26.84 -12.40
CA VAL A 165 13.84 -26.69 -12.58
C VAL A 165 14.30 -25.28 -12.23
N ASP A 166 13.56 -24.26 -12.65
CA ASP A 166 13.81 -22.88 -12.30
C ASP A 166 13.71 -22.67 -10.79
N PHE A 167 12.68 -23.21 -10.14
CA PHE A 167 12.57 -23.13 -8.68
C PHE A 167 13.79 -23.76 -7.98
N VAL A 168 14.25 -24.92 -8.45
CA VAL A 168 15.44 -25.59 -7.90
C VAL A 168 16.69 -24.73 -8.09
N ASN A 169 16.88 -24.18 -9.29
CA ASN A 169 18.00 -23.30 -9.61
C ASN A 169 17.99 -22.01 -8.76
N HIS A 170 16.83 -21.37 -8.61
CA HIS A 170 16.67 -20.18 -7.76
C HIS A 170 16.83 -20.50 -6.26
N GLY A 171 16.44 -21.70 -5.83
CA GLY A 171 16.59 -22.16 -4.45
C GLY A 171 18.05 -22.44 -4.07
N GLY A 172 18.89 -22.79 -5.05
CA GLY A 172 20.33 -22.96 -4.90
C GLY A 172 20.73 -23.92 -3.77
N ASP A 173 21.87 -23.63 -3.13
CA ASP A 173 22.41 -24.49 -2.08
C ASP A 173 21.51 -24.61 -0.85
N ALA A 174 20.78 -23.55 -0.48
CA ALA A 174 19.90 -23.59 0.68
C ALA A 174 18.78 -24.63 0.53
N LEU A 175 18.17 -24.71 -0.65
CA LEU A 175 17.16 -25.72 -0.95
C LEU A 175 17.78 -27.11 -1.09
N ARG A 176 18.92 -27.21 -1.80
CA ARG A 176 19.64 -28.49 -1.99
C ARG A 176 20.05 -29.10 -0.66
N GLN A 177 20.68 -28.34 0.23
CA GLN A 177 21.14 -28.83 1.53
C GLN A 177 19.96 -29.29 2.40
N HIS A 178 18.84 -28.56 2.42
CA HIS A 178 17.65 -29.00 3.14
C HIS A 178 17.09 -30.32 2.58
N ALA A 179 16.98 -30.44 1.26
CA ALA A 179 16.48 -31.66 0.62
C ALA A 179 17.40 -32.87 0.84
N VAL A 180 18.72 -32.67 0.77
CA VAL A 180 19.72 -33.71 1.08
C VAL A 180 19.65 -34.11 2.56
N PHE A 181 19.50 -33.13 3.46
CA PHE A 181 19.32 -33.40 4.89
C PHE A 181 18.11 -34.29 5.15
N GLU A 182 16.94 -33.96 4.59
CA GLU A 182 15.72 -34.76 4.81
C GLU A 182 15.87 -36.17 4.24
N ALA A 183 16.51 -36.33 3.08
CA ALA A 183 16.76 -37.64 2.47
C ALA A 183 17.73 -38.51 3.32
N ILE A 184 18.82 -37.92 3.82
CA ILE A 184 19.76 -38.62 4.71
C ILE A 184 19.07 -38.99 6.02
N GLN A 185 18.35 -38.04 6.64
CA GLN A 185 17.64 -38.26 7.90
C GLN A 185 16.62 -39.40 7.76
N ALA A 186 15.83 -39.40 6.69
CA ALA A 186 14.86 -40.45 6.42
C ALA A 186 15.52 -41.82 6.27
N ARG A 187 16.66 -41.89 5.55
CA ARG A 187 17.41 -43.13 5.35
C ARG A 187 17.98 -43.67 6.67
N LEU A 188 18.71 -42.86 7.40
CA LEU A 188 19.36 -43.27 8.64
C LEU A 188 18.35 -43.62 9.73
N HIS A 189 17.25 -42.86 9.84
CA HIS A 189 16.19 -43.18 10.80
C HIS A 189 15.43 -44.47 10.46
N ALA A 190 15.29 -44.80 9.17
CA ALA A 190 14.70 -46.07 8.76
C ALA A 190 15.60 -47.28 9.11
N ASP A 191 16.92 -47.10 9.10
CA ASP A 191 17.88 -48.13 9.51
C ASP A 191 17.99 -48.22 11.04
N ASP A 192 17.93 -47.09 11.76
CA ASP A 192 17.98 -47.01 13.22
C ASP A 192 17.07 -45.90 13.75
N ALA A 193 15.96 -46.28 14.38
CA ALA A 193 14.98 -45.36 14.95
C ALA A 193 15.53 -44.47 16.09
N SER A 194 16.70 -44.80 16.66
CA SER A 194 17.37 -43.96 17.65
C SER A 194 18.03 -42.71 17.05
N VAL A 195 18.20 -42.66 15.72
CA VAL A 195 18.75 -41.51 15.00
C VAL A 195 17.70 -40.38 14.97
N TRP A 196 17.82 -39.47 15.93
CA TRP A 196 16.90 -38.33 16.10
C TRP A 196 17.30 -37.08 15.29
N GLY A 197 18.50 -37.05 14.71
CA GLY A 197 18.99 -35.93 13.91
C GLY A 197 20.48 -36.00 13.62
N TRP A 198 21.00 -35.00 12.90
CA TRP A 198 22.40 -34.97 12.46
C TRP A 198 23.47 -35.06 13.56
N PRO A 199 23.26 -34.59 14.81
CA PRO A 199 24.29 -34.70 15.86
C PRO A 199 24.69 -36.14 16.20
N VAL A 200 23.81 -37.12 15.92
CA VAL A 200 24.08 -38.55 16.14
C VAL A 200 24.32 -39.33 14.85
N TRP A 201 24.38 -38.67 13.69
CA TRP A 201 24.79 -39.33 12.44
C TRP A 201 26.24 -39.81 12.53
N PRO A 202 26.65 -40.81 11.71
CA PRO A 202 28.06 -41.15 11.59
C PRO A 202 28.87 -39.95 11.08
N ASP A 203 30.12 -39.81 11.52
CA ASP A 203 30.93 -38.60 11.29
C ASP A 203 31.03 -38.18 9.82
N ALA A 204 31.11 -39.16 8.89
CA ALA A 204 31.19 -38.92 7.45
C ALA A 204 30.00 -38.14 6.86
N TRP A 205 28.85 -38.13 7.55
CA TRP A 205 27.60 -37.50 7.11
C TRP A 205 27.36 -36.13 7.76
N ARG A 206 28.15 -35.77 8.78
CA ARG A 206 27.96 -34.52 9.54
C ARG A 206 28.49 -33.29 8.81
N ASP A 207 29.40 -33.46 7.86
CA ASP A 207 29.86 -32.37 7.00
C ASP A 207 28.94 -32.25 5.77
N PRO A 208 28.15 -31.16 5.64
CA PRO A 208 27.24 -30.97 4.50
C PRO A 208 27.98 -30.88 3.16
N ASP A 209 29.27 -30.54 3.17
CA ASP A 209 30.14 -30.50 2.00
C ASP A 209 31.13 -31.67 1.99
N GLY A 210 30.86 -32.73 2.77
CA GLY A 210 31.67 -33.95 2.80
C GLY A 210 31.51 -34.81 1.54
N ALA A 211 32.49 -35.67 1.27
CA ALA A 211 32.45 -36.58 0.12
C ALA A 211 31.26 -37.55 0.19
N ALA A 212 30.99 -38.14 1.36
CA ALA A 212 29.88 -39.08 1.54
C ALA A 212 28.51 -38.43 1.28
N VAL A 213 28.33 -37.17 1.69
CA VAL A 213 27.09 -36.41 1.45
C VAL A 213 26.92 -36.09 -0.04
N ARG A 214 27.99 -35.70 -0.74
CA ARG A 214 27.97 -35.47 -2.20
C ARG A 214 27.66 -36.75 -2.97
N ASP A 215 28.32 -37.84 -2.61
CA ASP A 215 28.12 -39.15 -3.23
C ASP A 215 26.67 -39.62 -3.01
N PHE A 216 26.15 -39.50 -1.80
CA PHE A 216 24.75 -39.80 -1.52
C PHE A 216 23.79 -38.95 -2.34
N ALA A 217 24.00 -37.63 -2.41
CA ALA A 217 23.13 -36.74 -3.16
C ALA A 217 23.11 -37.08 -4.66
N ARG A 218 24.23 -37.54 -5.22
CA ARG A 218 24.31 -38.03 -6.60
C ARG A 218 23.58 -39.37 -6.75
N ASP A 219 23.89 -40.32 -5.88
CA ASP A 219 23.40 -41.71 -6.00
C ASP A 219 21.91 -41.83 -5.63
N HIS A 220 21.38 -40.89 -4.84
CA HIS A 220 19.98 -40.82 -4.40
C HIS A 220 19.30 -39.52 -4.88
N GLY A 221 19.69 -39.02 -6.06
CA GLY A 221 19.18 -37.75 -6.60
C GLY A 221 17.66 -37.67 -6.72
N ASP A 222 16.98 -38.79 -6.90
CA ASP A 222 15.51 -38.82 -6.96
C ASP A 222 14.84 -38.55 -5.61
N ALA A 223 15.37 -39.12 -4.53
CA ALA A 223 14.88 -38.84 -3.18
C ALA A 223 15.11 -37.37 -2.79
N VAL A 224 16.26 -36.79 -3.18
CA VAL A 224 16.55 -35.38 -2.99
C VAL A 224 15.56 -34.51 -3.77
N ARG A 225 15.33 -34.81 -5.05
CA ARG A 225 14.36 -34.08 -5.88
C ARG A 225 12.94 -34.17 -5.34
N PHE A 226 12.53 -35.28 -4.75
CA PHE A 226 11.21 -35.39 -4.11
C PHE A 226 11.02 -34.36 -2.98
N HIS A 227 12.04 -34.12 -2.15
CA HIS A 227 11.97 -33.07 -1.13
C HIS A 227 11.96 -31.66 -1.74
N GLN A 228 12.71 -31.43 -2.82
CA GLN A 228 12.65 -30.17 -3.57
C GLN A 228 11.27 -29.93 -4.18
N TYR A 229 10.65 -30.97 -4.72
CA TYR A 229 9.30 -30.94 -5.28
C TYR A 229 8.25 -30.57 -4.22
N GLN A 230 8.35 -31.11 -3.02
CA GLN A 230 7.46 -30.72 -1.93
C GLN A 230 7.62 -29.24 -1.53
N GLN A 231 8.85 -28.73 -1.46
CA GLN A 231 9.09 -27.31 -1.20
C GLN A 231 8.56 -26.42 -2.34
N TRP A 232 8.65 -26.87 -3.59
CA TRP A 232 8.09 -26.20 -4.75
C TRP A 232 6.56 -26.09 -4.65
N LEU A 233 5.88 -27.20 -4.35
CA LEU A 233 4.43 -27.22 -4.15
C LEU A 233 3.99 -26.31 -3.00
N ALA A 234 4.66 -26.39 -1.85
CA ALA A 234 4.36 -25.54 -0.69
C ALA A 234 4.54 -24.05 -1.02
N THR A 235 5.62 -23.71 -1.74
CA THR A 235 5.90 -22.32 -2.16
C THR A 235 4.83 -21.82 -3.13
N ARG A 236 4.44 -22.62 -4.13
CA ARG A 236 3.41 -22.25 -5.11
C ARG A 236 2.05 -22.03 -4.46
N GLN A 237 1.65 -22.91 -3.55
CA GLN A 237 0.36 -22.77 -2.87
C GLN A 237 0.33 -21.56 -1.94
N LEU A 238 1.40 -21.29 -1.19
CA LEU A 238 1.47 -20.07 -0.36
C LEU A 238 1.48 -18.78 -1.23
N ALA A 239 2.17 -18.80 -2.36
CA ALA A 239 2.15 -17.68 -3.32
C ALA A 239 0.75 -17.43 -3.90
N ARG A 240 -0.02 -18.49 -4.16
CA ARG A 240 -1.42 -18.37 -4.58
C ARG A 240 -2.31 -17.72 -3.52
N VAL A 241 -2.08 -18.01 -2.23
CA VAL A 241 -2.79 -17.31 -1.14
C VAL A 241 -2.41 -15.84 -1.10
N ARG A 242 -1.12 -15.50 -1.27
CA ARG A 242 -0.68 -14.10 -1.37
C ARG A 242 -1.41 -13.38 -2.51
N GLN A 243 -1.44 -13.98 -3.71
CA GLN A 243 -2.16 -13.40 -4.85
C GLN A 243 -3.64 -13.20 -4.54
N CYS A 244 -4.28 -14.16 -3.87
CA CYS A 244 -5.67 -14.04 -3.41
C CYS A 244 -5.87 -12.81 -2.50
N CYS A 245 -4.96 -12.55 -1.55
CA CYS A 245 -5.02 -11.32 -0.74
C CYS A 245 -4.94 -10.04 -1.59
N GLU A 246 -4.05 -10.02 -2.58
CA GLU A 246 -3.85 -8.88 -3.49
C GLU A 246 -5.08 -8.65 -4.39
N ASP A 247 -5.67 -9.72 -4.94
CA ASP A 247 -6.89 -9.69 -5.76
C ASP A 247 -8.11 -9.22 -4.98
N LEU A 248 -8.18 -9.60 -3.70
CA LEU A 248 -9.20 -9.13 -2.77
C LEU A 248 -8.94 -7.69 -2.30
N GLY A 249 -7.80 -7.11 -2.66
CA GLY A 249 -7.38 -5.74 -2.33
C GLY A 249 -6.93 -5.54 -0.88
N MET A 250 -6.55 -6.59 -0.16
CA MET A 250 -6.24 -6.51 1.28
C MET A 250 -5.07 -5.56 1.52
N GLY A 251 -5.22 -4.61 2.43
CA GLY A 251 -4.23 -3.55 2.65
C GLY A 251 -2.86 -4.05 3.12
N VAL A 252 -2.81 -5.21 3.79
CA VAL A 252 -1.58 -5.88 4.23
C VAL A 252 -1.49 -7.31 3.69
N GLY A 253 -2.58 -8.08 3.69
CA GLY A 253 -2.59 -9.47 3.24
C GLY A 253 -2.07 -10.44 4.31
N LEU A 254 -1.09 -11.27 3.99
CA LEU A 254 -0.57 -12.26 4.94
C LEU A 254 0.44 -11.65 5.93
N TYR A 255 0.23 -11.98 7.20
CA TYR A 255 1.13 -11.72 8.32
C TYR A 255 1.76 -13.04 8.77
N LEU A 256 3.05 -13.20 8.46
CA LEU A 256 3.81 -14.39 8.82
C LEU A 256 4.68 -14.17 10.04
N ASP A 257 5.13 -15.26 10.64
CA ASP A 257 5.86 -15.27 11.90
C ASP A 257 7.23 -15.94 11.76
N LEU A 258 8.27 -15.24 12.23
CA LEU A 258 9.66 -15.71 12.21
C LEU A 258 10.10 -16.11 13.63
N ALA A 259 10.25 -17.42 13.85
CA ALA A 259 10.77 -17.98 15.09
C ALA A 259 12.20 -17.49 15.40
N VAL A 260 12.52 -17.37 16.69
CA VAL A 260 13.80 -16.84 17.18
C VAL A 260 15.03 -17.61 16.65
N SER A 261 14.94 -18.94 16.55
CA SER A 261 16.03 -19.79 16.06
C SER A 261 15.49 -21.10 15.43
N VAL A 262 16.36 -22.07 15.21
CA VAL A 262 16.08 -23.41 14.68
C VAL A 262 16.37 -24.47 15.74
N ASP A 263 15.91 -25.70 15.53
CA ASP A 263 16.27 -26.84 16.36
C ASP A 263 17.73 -27.29 16.11
N ARG A 264 18.38 -27.82 17.16
CA ARG A 264 19.77 -28.32 17.12
C ARG A 264 20.00 -29.48 16.16
N ALA A 265 18.96 -30.25 15.85
CA ALA A 265 18.99 -31.33 14.87
C ALA A 265 18.50 -30.88 13.49
N GLY A 266 18.15 -29.60 13.30
CA GLY A 266 17.62 -29.08 12.05
C GLY A 266 18.62 -29.02 10.89
N SER A 267 18.08 -28.95 9.68
CA SER A 267 18.86 -28.77 8.45
C SER A 267 19.63 -27.44 8.41
N ASP A 268 19.10 -26.35 8.96
CA ASP A 268 19.83 -25.07 9.03
C ASP A 268 21.02 -25.17 10.00
N SER A 269 20.87 -25.86 11.15
CA SER A 269 21.98 -26.04 12.10
C SER A 269 23.03 -27.04 11.60
N TRP A 270 22.64 -28.00 10.76
CA TRP A 270 23.58 -28.89 10.04
C TRP A 270 24.35 -28.18 8.92
N SER A 271 23.68 -27.35 8.12
CA SER A 271 24.29 -26.68 6.96
C SER A 271 25.10 -25.44 7.32
N HIS A 272 24.78 -24.78 8.44
CA HIS A 272 25.46 -23.57 8.91
C HIS A 272 26.03 -23.75 10.32
N GLN A 273 26.62 -24.93 10.61
CA GLN A 273 27.12 -25.29 11.95
C GLN A 273 27.99 -24.19 12.60
N HIS A 274 28.87 -23.56 11.83
CA HIS A 274 29.76 -22.50 12.31
C HIS A 274 29.00 -21.24 12.75
N CYS A 275 27.81 -20.98 12.23
CA CYS A 275 26.94 -19.87 12.62
C CYS A 275 26.16 -20.13 13.93
N PHE A 276 26.16 -21.34 14.47
CA PHE A 276 25.41 -21.69 15.67
C PHE A 276 26.32 -22.03 16.85
N ALA A 277 25.93 -21.63 18.05
CA ALA A 277 26.51 -22.05 19.30
C ALA A 277 25.80 -23.32 19.78
N THR A 278 26.21 -24.48 19.24
CA THR A 278 25.54 -25.78 19.47
C THR A 278 25.59 -26.27 20.93
N HIS A 279 26.55 -25.77 21.72
CA HIS A 279 26.68 -26.05 23.15
C HIS A 279 25.98 -25.02 24.06
N ALA A 280 25.23 -24.07 23.50
CA ALA A 280 24.42 -23.12 24.24
C ALA A 280 22.96 -23.21 23.78
N SER A 281 22.03 -22.92 24.69
CA SER A 281 20.61 -22.79 24.39
C SER A 281 20.17 -21.33 24.54
N VAL A 282 19.29 -20.87 23.65
CA VAL A 282 18.53 -19.64 23.85
C VAL A 282 17.52 -19.89 25.00
N GLY A 283 17.25 -18.84 25.77
CA GLY A 283 16.26 -18.85 26.82
C GLY A 283 15.89 -17.45 27.29
N ALA A 284 15.32 -17.37 28.49
CA ALA A 284 15.02 -16.12 29.18
C ALA A 284 15.42 -16.23 30.66
N PRO A 285 15.89 -15.13 31.27
CA PRO A 285 16.20 -15.11 32.70
C PRO A 285 14.93 -15.30 33.55
N PRO A 286 15.06 -15.66 34.83
CA PRO A 286 13.95 -15.63 35.78
C PRO A 286 13.23 -14.27 35.82
N ASP A 287 11.89 -14.29 35.79
CA ASP A 287 11.03 -13.11 35.90
C ASP A 287 9.78 -13.36 36.79
N GLU A 288 8.89 -12.38 36.93
CA GLU A 288 7.70 -12.47 37.78
C GLU A 288 6.67 -13.53 37.30
N PHE A 289 6.66 -13.86 36.01
CA PHE A 289 5.72 -14.83 35.42
C PHE A 289 6.32 -16.23 35.33
N ASN A 290 7.64 -16.33 35.15
CA ASN A 290 8.44 -17.54 35.10
C ASN A 290 9.66 -17.41 36.04
N PRO A 291 9.47 -17.58 37.36
CA PRO A 291 10.53 -17.38 38.36
C PRO A 291 11.67 -18.42 38.30
N ASN A 292 11.55 -19.45 37.47
CA ASN A 292 12.65 -20.37 37.17
C ASN A 292 13.43 -19.98 35.90
N GLY A 293 13.02 -18.94 35.18
CA GLY A 293 13.49 -18.64 33.84
C GLY A 293 12.97 -19.66 32.83
N GLN A 294 13.46 -19.57 31.58
CA GLN A 294 13.08 -20.48 30.51
C GLN A 294 14.32 -20.91 29.73
N GLY A 295 14.40 -22.20 29.37
CA GLY A 295 15.35 -22.71 28.39
C GLY A 295 14.59 -23.31 27.22
N TRP A 296 14.76 -22.74 26.03
CA TRP A 296 13.97 -23.13 24.85
C TRP A 296 14.58 -24.30 24.07
N GLY A 297 15.77 -24.76 24.43
CA GLY A 297 16.45 -25.89 23.79
C GLY A 297 17.07 -25.58 22.42
N LEU A 298 16.92 -24.34 21.92
CA LEU A 298 17.36 -23.92 20.59
C LEU A 298 18.81 -23.41 20.62
N PRO A 299 19.71 -23.81 19.71
CA PRO A 299 21.03 -23.20 19.59
C PRO A 299 20.94 -21.71 19.26
N ALA A 300 21.80 -20.91 19.88
CA ALA A 300 21.88 -19.49 19.59
C ALA A 300 22.74 -19.21 18.35
N LEU A 301 22.38 -18.18 17.57
CA LEU A 301 23.23 -17.72 16.46
C LEU A 301 24.47 -17.01 17.00
N ARG A 302 25.65 -17.29 16.46
CA ARG A 302 26.90 -16.66 16.88
C ARG A 302 27.06 -15.26 16.27
N PRO A 303 27.09 -14.18 17.08
CA PRO A 303 27.18 -12.82 16.54
C PRO A 303 28.50 -12.55 15.80
N ASP A 304 29.61 -13.12 16.28
CA ASP A 304 30.92 -13.03 15.64
C ASP A 304 30.93 -13.66 14.24
N ARG A 305 30.27 -14.80 14.10
CA ARG A 305 30.19 -15.56 12.84
C ARG A 305 29.18 -14.97 11.87
N LEU A 306 28.02 -14.51 12.35
CA LEU A 306 27.08 -13.75 11.53
C LEU A 306 27.76 -12.57 10.85
N ARG A 307 28.58 -11.80 11.58
CA ARG A 307 29.30 -10.66 11.01
C ARG A 307 30.40 -11.09 10.02
N ALA A 308 31.19 -12.11 10.38
CA ALA A 308 32.25 -12.65 9.50
C ALA A 308 31.70 -13.16 8.16
N ASP A 309 30.50 -13.73 8.17
CA ASP A 309 29.80 -14.25 7.01
C ASP A 309 28.90 -13.21 6.31
N HIS A 310 29.08 -11.93 6.64
CA HIS A 310 28.32 -10.83 6.06
C HIS A 310 26.79 -11.00 6.20
N TYR A 311 26.35 -11.58 7.32
CA TYR A 311 24.96 -11.80 7.70
C TYR A 311 24.15 -12.68 6.73
N ARG A 312 24.81 -13.49 5.88
CA ARG A 312 24.16 -14.25 4.80
C ARG A 312 22.95 -15.05 5.29
N LEU A 313 23.13 -15.87 6.31
CA LEU A 313 22.06 -16.70 6.88
C LEU A 313 20.86 -15.86 7.34
N PHE A 314 21.11 -14.76 8.04
CA PHE A 314 20.06 -13.86 8.52
C PHE A 314 19.31 -13.16 7.37
N ILE A 315 20.04 -12.67 6.38
CA ILE A 315 19.48 -12.04 5.17
C ILE A 315 18.58 -13.03 4.42
N ASP A 316 19.06 -14.24 4.18
CA ASP A 316 18.33 -15.24 3.41
C ASP A 316 17.09 -15.74 4.17
N THR A 317 17.16 -15.87 5.49
CA THR A 317 15.98 -16.14 6.34
C THR A 317 14.92 -15.04 6.21
N LEU A 318 15.29 -13.76 6.28
CA LEU A 318 14.35 -12.66 6.11
C LEU A 318 13.71 -12.67 4.71
N ARG A 319 14.50 -12.90 3.66
CA ARG A 319 14.00 -12.98 2.27
C ARG A 319 12.98 -14.09 2.10
N SER A 320 13.25 -15.29 2.63
CA SER A 320 12.30 -16.40 2.57
C SER A 320 10.99 -16.06 3.29
N ALA A 321 11.06 -15.49 4.49
CA ALA A 321 9.88 -15.17 5.30
C ALA A 321 9.05 -13.98 4.74
N MET A 322 9.71 -13.03 4.07
CA MET A 322 9.05 -11.85 3.48
C MET A 322 8.48 -12.07 2.09
N ARG A 323 8.94 -13.10 1.36
CA ARG A 323 8.56 -13.34 -0.04
C ARG A 323 7.05 -13.48 -0.26
N ALA A 324 6.34 -14.12 0.68
CA ALA A 324 4.91 -14.39 0.54
C ALA A 324 4.02 -13.53 1.48
N SER A 325 4.59 -12.55 2.18
CA SER A 325 3.91 -11.80 3.23
C SER A 325 3.90 -10.30 2.95
N GLY A 326 2.87 -9.62 3.42
CA GLY A 326 2.85 -8.15 3.51
C GLY A 326 3.22 -7.65 4.89
N ALA A 327 3.27 -8.53 5.90
CA ALA A 327 3.80 -8.26 7.23
C ALA A 327 4.59 -9.45 7.79
N LEU A 328 5.65 -9.17 8.56
CA LEU A 328 6.45 -10.18 9.25
C LEU A 328 6.53 -9.87 10.76
N ARG A 329 6.16 -10.82 11.61
CA ARG A 329 6.50 -10.85 13.03
C ARG A 329 7.94 -11.33 13.18
N ILE A 330 8.76 -10.61 13.94
CA ILE A 330 10.01 -11.14 14.46
C ILE A 330 9.75 -11.52 15.92
N ASP A 331 9.69 -12.82 16.18
CA ASP A 331 9.56 -13.39 17.52
C ASP A 331 10.78 -13.02 18.36
N HIS A 332 10.55 -12.59 19.61
CA HIS A 332 11.57 -12.15 20.53
C HIS A 332 12.53 -11.13 19.89
N VAL A 333 12.01 -10.00 19.41
CA VAL A 333 12.76 -9.03 18.58
C VAL A 333 14.02 -8.49 19.29
N MET A 334 14.04 -8.54 20.61
CA MET A 334 15.22 -8.24 21.44
C MET A 334 16.46 -9.04 21.02
N GLY A 335 16.29 -10.20 20.38
CA GLY A 335 17.38 -11.01 19.84
C GLY A 335 18.23 -10.32 18.78
N LEU A 336 17.74 -9.21 18.19
CA LEU A 336 18.54 -8.34 17.33
C LEU A 336 19.57 -7.49 18.11
N MET A 337 19.35 -7.30 19.42
CA MET A 337 20.23 -6.56 20.34
C MET A 337 21.02 -7.51 21.24
N ARG A 338 20.33 -8.46 21.88
CA ARG A 338 20.91 -9.42 22.82
C ARG A 338 20.02 -10.64 22.96
N LEU A 339 20.62 -11.82 23.10
CA LEU A 339 19.91 -13.05 23.48
C LEU A 339 20.46 -13.57 24.80
N PHE A 340 19.60 -14.13 25.63
CA PHE A 340 20.01 -14.81 26.85
C PHE A 340 20.44 -16.24 26.53
N TRP A 341 21.73 -16.51 26.71
CA TRP A 341 22.35 -17.79 26.41
C TRP A 341 22.54 -18.60 27.69
N ILE A 342 22.14 -19.87 27.64
CA ILE A 342 22.29 -20.85 28.71
C ILE A 342 23.31 -21.89 28.26
N PRO A 343 24.45 -22.04 28.96
CA PRO A 343 25.42 -23.08 28.65
C PRO A 343 24.82 -24.49 28.76
N GLY A 344 25.25 -25.41 27.91
CA GLY A 344 24.77 -26.79 27.91
C GLY A 344 25.03 -27.49 29.24
N GLY A 345 24.01 -28.17 29.78
CA GLY A 345 24.07 -28.83 31.09
C GLY A 345 23.71 -27.94 32.28
N TYR A 346 23.41 -26.66 32.05
CA TYR A 346 23.04 -25.70 33.10
C TYR A 346 21.58 -25.24 32.98
N SER A 347 21.12 -24.46 33.97
CA SER A 347 19.76 -23.94 34.05
C SER A 347 19.66 -22.47 33.57
N ALA A 348 18.44 -21.95 33.42
CA ALA A 348 18.23 -20.54 33.08
C ALA A 348 18.81 -19.55 34.12
N ARG A 349 19.14 -19.99 35.34
CA ARG A 349 19.82 -19.17 36.36
C ARG A 349 21.29 -18.93 36.06
N ASP A 350 21.90 -19.80 35.26
CA ASP A 350 23.33 -19.78 34.94
C ASP A 350 23.60 -19.08 33.58
N GLY A 351 22.56 -18.58 32.93
CA GLY A 351 22.67 -17.93 31.64
C GLY A 351 23.14 -16.47 31.72
N ALA A 352 23.52 -15.91 30.57
CA ALA A 352 23.94 -14.53 30.45
C ALA A 352 23.49 -13.93 29.11
N TYR A 353 23.35 -12.60 29.05
CA TYR A 353 23.08 -11.90 27.79
C TYR A 353 24.33 -11.83 26.91
N VAL A 354 24.21 -12.29 25.67
CA VAL A 354 25.20 -12.11 24.60
C VAL A 354 24.66 -11.07 23.63
N HIS A 355 25.47 -10.05 23.32
CA HIS A 355 25.06 -8.92 22.49
C HIS A 355 25.27 -9.18 21.00
N TYR A 356 24.37 -8.62 20.19
CA TYR A 356 24.37 -8.61 18.74
C TYR A 356 24.52 -7.18 18.23
N ALA A 357 24.85 -7.05 16.95
CA ALA A 357 25.04 -5.77 16.29
C ALA A 357 23.70 -5.13 15.92
N LEU A 358 23.02 -4.52 16.91
CA LEU A 358 21.66 -3.99 16.79
C LEU A 358 21.44 -3.13 15.54
N ASP A 359 22.28 -2.11 15.34
CA ASP A 359 22.11 -1.18 14.22
C ASP A 359 22.31 -1.84 12.85
N GLU A 360 23.23 -2.79 12.76
CA GLU A 360 23.51 -3.55 11.52
C GLU A 360 22.37 -4.52 11.20
N MET A 361 21.92 -5.28 12.20
CA MET A 361 20.82 -6.22 12.04
C MET A 361 19.51 -5.50 11.68
N LEU A 362 19.19 -4.39 12.34
CA LEU A 362 18.01 -3.59 12.01
C LEU A 362 18.13 -2.88 10.65
N ALA A 363 19.33 -2.47 10.23
CA ALA A 363 19.55 -1.95 8.88
C ALA A 363 19.24 -3.02 7.81
N ILE A 364 19.62 -4.27 8.07
CA ILE A 364 19.30 -5.41 7.20
C ILE A 364 17.79 -5.67 7.19
N VAL A 365 17.13 -5.66 8.36
CA VAL A 365 15.66 -5.81 8.45
C VAL A 365 14.95 -4.73 7.64
N ALA A 366 15.33 -3.46 7.77
CA ALA A 366 14.73 -2.37 7.01
C ALA A 366 14.97 -2.50 5.50
N LEU A 367 16.17 -2.94 5.09
CA LEU A 367 16.50 -3.17 3.69
C LEU A 367 15.63 -4.28 3.07
N GLU A 368 15.57 -5.45 3.70
CA GLU A 368 14.80 -6.57 3.17
C GLU A 368 13.29 -6.31 3.27
N SER A 369 12.84 -5.58 4.30
CA SER A 369 11.46 -5.09 4.42
C SER A 369 11.04 -4.23 3.22
N GLN A 370 11.86 -3.24 2.84
CA GLN A 370 11.58 -2.36 1.69
C GLN A 370 11.61 -3.13 0.36
N ARG A 371 12.59 -4.02 0.17
CA ARG A 371 12.72 -4.82 -1.06
C ARG A 371 11.52 -5.74 -1.30
N ASN A 372 10.94 -6.28 -0.23
CA ASN A 372 9.82 -7.21 -0.31
C ASN A 372 8.45 -6.54 -0.11
N ARG A 373 8.41 -5.21 0.12
CA ARG A 373 7.18 -4.47 0.49
C ARG A 373 6.44 -5.14 1.65
N CYS A 374 7.20 -5.52 2.68
CA CYS A 374 6.70 -6.26 3.83
C CYS A 374 6.99 -5.46 5.11
N MET A 375 5.95 -5.04 5.82
CA MET A 375 6.13 -4.33 7.10
C MET A 375 6.63 -5.27 8.19
N VAL A 376 7.23 -4.71 9.24
CA VAL A 376 7.81 -5.51 10.32
C VAL A 376 7.14 -5.18 11.64
N ILE A 377 6.75 -6.22 12.36
CA ILE A 377 6.29 -6.15 13.74
C ILE A 377 7.32 -6.88 14.60
N GLY A 378 7.89 -6.18 15.56
CA GLY A 378 8.78 -6.78 16.56
C GLY A 378 7.96 -7.18 17.77
N GLU A 379 7.99 -8.45 18.15
CA GLU A 379 7.44 -8.85 19.43
C GLU A 379 8.38 -8.39 20.55
N ASP A 380 7.97 -7.31 21.23
CA ASP A 380 8.73 -6.65 22.30
C ASP A 380 8.06 -6.83 23.68
N LEU A 381 7.73 -8.07 24.05
CA LEU A 381 7.17 -8.41 25.36
C LEU A 381 8.29 -8.75 26.37
N GLY A 382 7.97 -8.59 27.66
CA GLY A 382 8.91 -8.81 28.76
C GLY A 382 9.83 -7.62 29.03
N THR A 383 11.06 -7.90 29.44
CA THR A 383 12.02 -6.86 29.88
C THR A 383 12.78 -6.26 28.69
N VAL A 384 12.19 -5.24 28.07
CA VAL A 384 12.76 -4.55 26.91
C VAL A 384 13.55 -3.31 27.33
N ALA A 385 14.81 -3.23 26.90
CA ALA A 385 15.67 -2.07 27.14
C ALA A 385 15.21 -0.83 26.36
N ASP A 386 15.39 0.36 26.91
CA ASP A 386 15.00 1.63 26.27
C ASP A 386 15.70 1.85 24.93
N GLU A 387 16.97 1.45 24.83
CA GLU A 387 17.75 1.48 23.58
C GLU A 387 17.04 0.68 22.47
N MET A 388 16.50 -0.49 22.80
CA MET A 388 15.77 -1.33 21.85
C MET A 388 14.48 -0.65 21.40
N ARG A 389 13.71 -0.07 22.33
CA ARG A 389 12.47 0.67 21.99
C ARG A 389 12.75 1.83 21.04
N GLN A 390 13.81 2.59 21.30
CA GLN A 390 14.24 3.69 20.43
C GLN A 390 14.68 3.16 19.05
N ALA A 391 15.43 2.06 19.00
CA ALA A 391 15.90 1.48 17.75
C ALA A 391 14.76 0.98 16.86
N LEU A 392 13.76 0.31 17.44
CA LEU A 392 12.55 -0.12 16.73
C LEU A 392 11.79 1.08 16.15
N ALA A 393 11.58 2.13 16.96
CA ALA A 393 10.89 3.34 16.53
C ALA A 393 11.62 4.06 15.39
N ARG A 394 12.96 4.18 15.46
CA ARG A 394 13.78 4.78 14.39
C ARG A 394 13.61 4.07 13.04
N ARG A 395 13.40 2.75 13.07
CA ARG A 395 13.32 1.89 11.88
C ARG A 395 11.88 1.58 11.45
N ASP A 396 10.88 2.19 12.08
CA ASP A 396 9.46 1.92 11.85
C ASP A 396 9.11 0.41 11.97
N VAL A 397 9.71 -0.26 12.96
CA VAL A 397 9.29 -1.61 13.36
C VAL A 397 8.20 -1.45 14.41
N LEU A 398 7.01 -2.02 14.14
CA LEU A 398 5.88 -1.88 15.06
C LEU A 398 6.13 -2.66 16.35
N SER A 399 5.76 -2.05 17.48
CA SER A 399 5.72 -2.72 18.79
C SER A 399 4.52 -3.68 18.88
N TYR A 400 4.54 -4.60 19.84
CA TYR A 400 3.50 -5.60 20.09
C TYR A 400 2.85 -5.37 21.46
N ARG A 401 1.57 -5.00 21.47
CA ARG A 401 0.84 -4.53 22.66
C ARG A 401 -0.31 -5.48 23.00
N LEU A 402 -0.31 -6.00 24.22
CA LEU A 402 -1.29 -6.98 24.68
C LEU A 402 -2.15 -6.41 25.80
N LEU A 403 -3.47 -6.51 25.64
CA LEU A 403 -4.44 -5.99 26.61
C LEU A 403 -4.12 -6.44 28.05
N TYR A 404 -3.73 -7.69 28.23
CA TYR A 404 -3.40 -8.24 29.56
C TYR A 404 -2.25 -7.53 30.28
N PHE A 405 -1.33 -6.92 29.53
CA PHE A 405 -0.13 -6.27 30.08
C PHE A 405 -0.24 -4.74 30.10
N GLU A 406 -1.23 -4.16 29.42
CA GLU A 406 -1.39 -2.71 29.31
C GLU A 406 -2.19 -2.14 30.49
N ARG A 407 -1.46 -1.90 31.60
CA ARG A 407 -1.98 -1.36 32.85
C ARG A 407 -1.72 0.15 33.00
N SER A 408 -2.62 0.85 33.69
CA SER A 408 -2.42 2.20 34.22
C SER A 408 -1.80 2.16 35.62
N GLY A 409 -1.29 3.30 36.12
CA GLY A 409 -0.58 3.37 37.40
C GLY A 409 -1.44 3.01 38.63
N ASP A 410 -2.76 3.05 38.52
CA ASP A 410 -3.73 2.62 39.53
C ASP A 410 -4.12 1.12 39.40
N GLY A 411 -3.48 0.39 38.48
CA GLY A 411 -3.76 -1.02 38.17
C GLY A 411 -4.98 -1.24 37.26
N GLY A 412 -5.60 -0.18 36.75
CA GLY A 412 -6.64 -0.22 35.72
C GLY A 412 -6.10 -0.70 34.36
N PHE A 413 -7.02 -0.93 33.40
CA PHE A 413 -6.62 -1.13 32.00
C PHE A 413 -6.38 0.23 31.35
N ARG A 414 -5.30 0.32 30.57
CA ARG A 414 -4.94 1.52 29.83
C ARG A 414 -6.03 1.90 28.83
N SER A 415 -6.35 3.20 28.73
CA SER A 415 -7.30 3.73 27.76
C SER A 415 -6.82 3.46 26.33
N PRO A 416 -7.72 3.20 25.34
CA PRO A 416 -7.32 2.97 23.96
C PRO A 416 -6.52 4.15 23.38
N SER A 417 -6.79 5.38 23.83
CA SER A 417 -6.04 6.59 23.42
C SER A 417 -4.55 6.56 23.75
N ASP A 418 -4.17 5.80 24.78
CA ASP A 418 -2.81 5.80 25.33
C ASP A 418 -1.95 4.66 24.74
N TYR A 419 -2.52 3.90 23.79
CA TYR A 419 -1.77 2.93 23.01
C TYR A 419 -0.97 3.64 21.93
N PRO A 420 0.26 3.18 21.62
CA PRO A 420 1.07 3.78 20.58
C PRO A 420 0.52 3.50 19.18
N GLY A 421 0.57 4.50 18.28
CA GLY A 421 0.15 4.32 16.88
C GLY A 421 1.05 3.35 16.10
N ALA A 422 2.36 3.36 16.35
CA ALA A 422 3.33 2.44 15.74
C ALA A 422 3.36 1.07 16.46
N ALA A 423 2.21 0.41 16.52
CA ALA A 423 2.08 -0.89 17.16
C ALA A 423 1.02 -1.79 16.51
N LEU A 424 1.17 -3.07 16.76
CA LEU A 424 0.13 -4.08 16.70
C LEU A 424 -0.48 -4.25 18.09
N ALA A 425 -1.81 -4.25 18.17
CA ALA A 425 -2.56 -4.51 19.39
C ALA A 425 -3.34 -5.84 19.31
N ALA A 426 -3.32 -6.63 20.37
CA ALA A 426 -4.13 -7.84 20.50
C ALA A 426 -4.59 -8.04 21.95
N VAL A 427 -5.61 -8.88 22.16
CA VAL A 427 -6.04 -9.24 23.52
C VAL A 427 -4.98 -10.14 24.18
N SER A 428 -4.59 -11.19 23.46
CA SER A 428 -3.70 -12.25 23.91
C SER A 428 -2.85 -12.78 22.75
N THR A 429 -2.12 -13.87 22.98
CA THR A 429 -1.30 -14.60 21.98
C THR A 429 -1.52 -16.10 22.10
N HIS A 430 -0.84 -16.88 21.27
CA HIS A 430 -0.89 -18.34 21.32
C HIS A 430 -0.20 -18.94 22.56
N ASP A 431 0.65 -18.17 23.26
CA ASP A 431 1.35 -18.59 24.49
C ASP A 431 0.60 -18.23 25.77
N LEU A 432 -0.44 -17.40 25.65
CA LEU A 432 -1.21 -16.88 26.77
C LEU A 432 -2.60 -17.52 26.79
N ALA A 433 -3.29 -17.33 27.92
CA ALA A 433 -4.67 -17.75 28.05
C ALA A 433 -5.55 -17.11 26.95
N THR A 434 -6.51 -17.86 26.42
CA THR A 434 -7.59 -17.25 25.62
C THR A 434 -8.41 -16.31 26.50
N LEU A 435 -9.19 -15.40 25.92
CA LEU A 435 -10.01 -14.49 26.70
C LEU A 435 -11.04 -15.22 27.57
N ALA A 436 -11.63 -16.31 27.06
CA ALA A 436 -12.53 -17.15 27.84
C ALA A 436 -11.78 -17.91 28.95
N GLY A 437 -10.60 -18.47 28.67
CA GLY A 437 -9.78 -19.16 29.66
C GLY A 437 -9.26 -18.24 30.76
N TRP A 438 -8.84 -17.02 30.40
CA TRP A 438 -8.46 -15.98 31.33
C TRP A 438 -9.65 -15.56 32.21
N TRP A 439 -10.84 -15.37 31.62
CA TRP A 439 -12.03 -14.93 32.33
C TRP A 439 -12.46 -15.88 33.47
N CYS A 440 -12.38 -17.19 33.22
CA CYS A 440 -12.75 -18.22 34.19
C CYS A 440 -11.57 -18.74 35.04
N GLY A 441 -10.33 -18.28 34.80
CA GLY A 441 -9.14 -18.74 35.53
C GLY A 441 -8.67 -20.14 35.14
N HIS A 442 -9.07 -20.64 33.96
CA HIS A 442 -8.67 -21.97 33.47
C HIS A 442 -7.16 -22.11 33.33
N ASP A 443 -6.48 -21.06 32.88
CA ASP A 443 -5.02 -21.03 32.76
C ASP A 443 -4.30 -21.23 34.11
N LEU A 444 -4.80 -20.58 35.17
CA LEU A 444 -4.28 -20.75 36.53
C LEU A 444 -4.51 -22.19 37.01
N GLN A 445 -5.69 -22.74 36.74
CA GLN A 445 -6.01 -24.13 37.08
C GLN A 445 -5.07 -25.11 36.35
N GLN A 446 -4.82 -24.91 35.05
CA GLN A 446 -3.90 -25.75 34.29
C GLN A 446 -2.48 -25.66 34.82
N ARG A 447 -1.97 -24.44 35.07
CA ARG A 447 -0.64 -24.22 35.65
C ARG A 447 -0.48 -24.92 37.00
N LEU A 448 -1.52 -24.89 37.85
CA LEU A 448 -1.52 -25.59 39.13
C LEU A 448 -1.46 -27.11 38.95
N ARG A 449 -2.29 -27.68 38.06
CA ARG A 449 -2.27 -29.12 37.75
C ARG A 449 -0.95 -29.60 37.19
N LEU A 450 -0.27 -28.76 36.43
CA LEU A 450 1.01 -29.04 35.79
C LEU A 450 2.22 -28.75 36.70
N GLY A 451 2.00 -28.27 37.93
CA GLY A 451 3.07 -27.95 38.87
C GLY A 451 3.95 -26.77 38.44
N LEU A 452 3.40 -25.84 37.65
CA LEU A 452 4.14 -24.68 37.11
C LEU A 452 4.21 -23.50 38.09
N TYR A 453 3.55 -23.59 39.25
CA TYR A 453 3.68 -22.60 40.31
C TYR A 453 4.88 -22.91 41.22
N PRO A 454 5.78 -21.94 41.44
CA PRO A 454 6.91 -22.10 42.37
C PRO A 454 6.45 -22.17 43.84
N SER A 455 5.28 -21.62 44.17
CA SER A 455 4.69 -21.61 45.52
C SER A 455 3.18 -21.43 45.46
N GLU A 456 2.48 -21.95 46.47
CA GLU A 456 1.03 -21.79 46.64
C GLU A 456 0.62 -20.32 46.80
N HIS A 457 1.44 -19.54 47.51
CA HIS A 457 1.22 -18.10 47.68
C HIS A 457 1.16 -17.34 46.35
N LEU A 458 1.97 -17.71 45.35
CA LEU A 458 1.92 -17.06 44.04
C LEU A 458 0.62 -17.37 43.30
N PHE A 459 0.11 -18.59 43.44
CA PHE A 459 -1.20 -18.97 42.89
C PHE A 459 -2.33 -18.17 43.55
N GLU A 460 -2.37 -18.10 44.89
CA GLU A 460 -3.37 -17.32 45.63
C GLU A 460 -3.36 -15.85 45.21
N LYS A 461 -2.16 -15.25 45.06
CA LYS A 461 -2.01 -13.88 44.57
C LYS A 461 -2.58 -13.72 43.17
N GLN A 462 -2.19 -14.56 42.21
CA GLN A 462 -2.67 -14.46 40.82
C GLN A 462 -4.19 -14.68 40.71
N LEU A 463 -4.77 -15.53 41.56
CA LEU A 463 -6.21 -15.74 41.63
C LEU A 463 -6.95 -14.48 42.12
N ALA A 464 -6.44 -13.83 43.17
CA ALA A 464 -6.98 -12.57 43.68
C ALA A 464 -6.84 -11.43 42.66
N ASP A 465 -5.66 -11.31 42.05
CA ASP A 465 -5.37 -10.34 41.00
C ASP A 465 -6.36 -10.52 39.83
N ARG A 466 -6.60 -11.75 39.37
CA ARG A 466 -7.55 -12.06 38.28
C ARG A 466 -8.96 -11.55 38.56
N ALA A 467 -9.47 -11.74 39.77
CA ALA A 467 -10.80 -11.28 40.15
C ALA A 467 -10.90 -9.74 40.12
N GLN A 468 -9.85 -9.06 40.59
CA GLN A 468 -9.76 -7.60 40.55
C GLN A 468 -9.66 -7.09 39.11
N GLU A 469 -8.81 -7.71 38.28
CA GLU A 469 -8.63 -7.37 36.88
C GLU A 469 -9.94 -7.51 36.10
N ARG A 470 -10.70 -8.60 36.29
CA ARG A 470 -11.99 -8.79 35.62
C ARG A 470 -12.97 -7.67 35.92
N THR A 471 -13.03 -7.24 37.17
CA THR A 471 -13.86 -6.12 37.61
C THR A 471 -13.40 -4.80 36.98
N ARG A 472 -12.09 -4.55 36.97
CA ARG A 472 -11.50 -3.35 36.34
C ARG A 472 -11.74 -3.31 34.83
N LEU A 473 -11.67 -4.45 34.14
CA LEU A 473 -11.98 -4.55 32.72
C LEU A 473 -13.42 -4.13 32.44
N LEU A 474 -14.39 -4.70 33.18
CA LEU A 474 -15.80 -4.35 33.03
C LEU A 474 -16.07 -2.85 33.25
N LEU A 475 -15.42 -2.25 34.25
CA LEU A 475 -15.52 -0.81 34.51
C LEU A 475 -14.88 0.02 33.37
N ALA A 476 -13.74 -0.40 32.83
CA ALA A 476 -13.12 0.26 31.68
C ALA A 476 -14.03 0.23 30.44
N LEU A 477 -14.67 -0.91 30.16
CA LEU A 477 -15.64 -1.06 29.08
C LEU A 477 -16.87 -0.16 29.27
N ARG A 478 -17.35 -0.04 30.52
CA ARG A 478 -18.44 0.89 30.87
C ARG A 478 -18.06 2.34 30.65
N HIS A 479 -16.88 2.76 31.12
CA HIS A 479 -16.40 4.13 30.96
C HIS A 479 -16.19 4.50 29.49
N ALA A 480 -15.88 3.51 28.65
CA ALA A 480 -15.84 3.66 27.19
C ALA A 480 -17.21 3.61 26.51
N ASN A 481 -18.32 3.53 27.27
CA ASN A 481 -19.69 3.40 26.78
C ASN A 481 -19.95 2.17 25.90
N LEU A 482 -19.18 1.10 26.10
CA LEU A 482 -19.34 -0.17 25.36
C LEU A 482 -20.26 -1.17 26.08
N LEU A 483 -20.52 -0.95 27.38
CA LEU A 483 -21.45 -1.73 28.20
C LEU A 483 -22.28 -0.81 29.09
N SER A 484 -23.56 -1.17 29.30
CA SER A 484 -24.43 -0.49 30.27
C SER A 484 -24.08 -0.90 31.71
N ALA A 485 -24.53 -0.11 32.70
CA ALA A 485 -24.35 -0.46 34.11
C ALA A 485 -25.03 -1.81 34.45
N GLU A 486 -26.18 -2.10 33.85
CA GLU A 486 -26.89 -3.37 33.99
C GLU A 486 -26.08 -4.54 33.39
N ALA A 487 -25.51 -4.37 32.19
CA ALA A 487 -24.68 -5.39 31.55
C ALA A 487 -23.42 -5.69 32.37
N VAL A 488 -22.79 -4.66 32.97
CA VAL A 488 -21.65 -4.83 33.89
C VAL A 488 -22.04 -5.64 35.12
N ALA A 489 -23.15 -5.27 35.79
CA ALA A 489 -23.64 -5.99 36.96
C ALA A 489 -23.96 -7.45 36.65
N ALA A 490 -24.59 -7.70 35.49
CA ALA A 490 -24.90 -9.05 35.02
C ALA A 490 -23.65 -9.87 34.66
N ALA A 491 -22.58 -9.23 34.18
CA ALA A 491 -21.34 -9.91 33.79
C ALA A 491 -20.40 -10.20 34.97
N ALA A 492 -20.37 -9.35 36.00
CA ALA A 492 -19.40 -9.44 37.10
C ALA A 492 -19.42 -10.79 37.85
N GLY A 493 -20.59 -11.40 37.96
CA GLY A 493 -20.80 -12.70 38.63
C GLY A 493 -20.75 -13.93 37.71
N LYS A 494 -20.59 -13.77 36.38
CA LYS A 494 -20.63 -14.89 35.44
C LYS A 494 -19.28 -15.59 35.31
N GLU A 495 -19.30 -16.91 35.43
CA GLU A 495 -18.14 -17.78 35.23
C GLU A 495 -17.72 -17.86 33.75
N GLN A 496 -18.70 -17.95 32.84
CA GLN A 496 -18.44 -17.95 31.40
C GLN A 496 -18.41 -16.51 30.87
N LEU A 497 -17.49 -16.24 29.94
CA LEU A 497 -17.36 -14.96 29.28
C LEU A 497 -18.62 -14.67 28.43
N PRO A 498 -19.40 -13.62 28.75
CA PRO A 498 -20.55 -13.26 27.93
C PRO A 498 -20.11 -12.74 26.56
N GLY A 499 -20.82 -13.12 25.49
CA GLY A 499 -20.44 -12.77 24.12
C GLY A 499 -20.49 -11.25 23.82
N ASP A 500 -21.35 -10.51 24.51
CA ASP A 500 -21.38 -9.03 24.48
C ASP A 500 -20.14 -8.41 25.15
N VAL A 501 -19.69 -8.97 26.28
CA VAL A 501 -18.44 -8.57 26.92
C VAL A 501 -17.24 -8.87 26.01
N MET A 502 -17.18 -10.05 25.39
CA MET A 502 -16.12 -10.38 24.42
C MET A 502 -16.05 -9.36 23.27
N ARG A 503 -17.19 -9.00 22.68
CA ARG A 503 -17.25 -7.98 21.62
C ARG A 503 -16.85 -6.60 22.14
N ALA A 504 -17.28 -6.23 23.34
CA ALA A 504 -16.91 -4.96 23.96
C ALA A 504 -15.39 -4.88 24.21
N VAL A 505 -14.74 -5.96 24.66
CA VAL A 505 -13.28 -6.03 24.81
C VAL A 505 -12.57 -5.76 23.47
N HIS A 506 -13.00 -6.42 22.41
CA HIS A 506 -12.41 -6.20 21.09
C HIS A 506 -12.72 -4.79 20.55
N ALA A 507 -13.93 -4.26 20.75
CA ALA A 507 -14.28 -2.90 20.35
C ALA A 507 -13.46 -1.84 21.11
N TYR A 508 -13.20 -2.07 22.40
CA TYR A 508 -12.34 -1.23 23.23
C TYR A 508 -10.93 -1.15 22.65
N LEU A 509 -10.33 -2.30 22.38
CA LEU A 509 -9.00 -2.37 21.80
C LEU A 509 -8.95 -1.83 20.36
N ALA A 510 -10.01 -2.03 19.57
CA ALA A 510 -10.13 -1.51 18.21
C ALA A 510 -10.07 0.03 18.18
N GLY A 511 -10.54 0.69 19.24
CA GLY A 511 -10.48 2.14 19.40
C GLY A 511 -9.06 2.70 19.45
N ALA A 512 -8.05 1.89 19.76
CA ALA A 512 -6.66 2.31 19.85
C ALA A 512 -6.13 2.89 18.52
N PRO A 513 -5.19 3.85 18.53
CA PRO A 513 -4.59 4.38 17.31
C PRO A 513 -3.57 3.40 16.69
N SER A 514 -3.29 2.27 17.34
CA SER A 514 -2.37 1.22 16.85
C SER A 514 -2.68 0.83 15.40
N ALA A 515 -1.67 0.84 14.55
CA ALA A 515 -1.77 0.58 13.11
C ALA A 515 -2.43 -0.76 12.79
N VAL A 516 -2.12 -1.81 13.55
CA VAL A 516 -2.66 -3.16 13.34
C VAL A 516 -3.41 -3.64 14.58
N MET A 517 -4.54 -4.31 14.39
CA MET A 517 -5.21 -5.06 15.44
C MET A 517 -5.39 -6.52 15.02
N MET A 518 -4.99 -7.46 15.88
CA MET A 518 -5.19 -8.89 15.65
C MET A 518 -6.25 -9.45 16.59
N VAL A 519 -7.10 -10.33 16.06
CA VAL A 519 -8.18 -11.01 16.79
C VAL A 519 -7.94 -12.51 16.77
N GLN A 520 -7.81 -13.15 17.92
CA GLN A 520 -7.68 -14.62 17.97
C GLN A 520 -9.02 -15.28 17.69
N MET A 521 -9.04 -16.33 16.85
CA MET A 521 -10.28 -17.04 16.54
C MET A 521 -10.79 -17.85 17.73
N GLU A 522 -9.90 -18.26 18.63
CA GLU A 522 -10.21 -18.88 19.90
C GLU A 522 -11.11 -17.98 20.76
N ASP A 523 -10.87 -16.67 20.78
CA ASP A 523 -11.69 -15.72 21.54
C ASP A 523 -13.10 -15.59 20.94
N VAL A 524 -13.19 -15.49 19.61
CA VAL A 524 -14.46 -15.41 18.89
C VAL A 524 -15.31 -16.66 19.14
N LEU A 525 -14.66 -17.83 19.18
CA LEU A 525 -15.29 -19.13 19.39
C LEU A 525 -15.40 -19.54 20.86
N SER A 526 -15.04 -18.63 21.79
CA SER A 526 -15.09 -18.86 23.25
C SER A 526 -14.36 -20.14 23.70
N VAL A 527 -13.24 -20.46 23.04
CA VAL A 527 -12.38 -21.58 23.41
C VAL A 527 -11.70 -21.24 24.74
N THR A 528 -11.75 -22.14 25.72
CA THR A 528 -11.13 -21.92 27.05
C THR A 528 -9.70 -22.44 27.12
N ASP A 529 -9.40 -23.51 26.40
CA ASP A 529 -8.07 -24.11 26.38
C ASP A 529 -7.10 -23.30 25.50
N GLN A 530 -5.91 -23.04 26.03
CA GLN A 530 -4.80 -22.50 25.23
C GLN A 530 -4.24 -23.54 24.25
N VAL A 531 -3.71 -23.05 23.14
CA VAL A 531 -3.09 -23.90 22.10
C VAL A 531 -1.67 -24.32 22.47
N ASN A 532 -0.96 -23.49 23.25
CA ASN A 532 0.35 -23.78 23.81
C ASN A 532 0.41 -23.37 25.29
N MET A 533 1.03 -24.20 26.13
CA MET A 533 1.43 -23.89 27.50
C MET A 533 2.96 -23.77 27.54
N PRO A 534 3.50 -22.55 27.75
CA PRO A 534 4.93 -22.37 27.92
C PRO A 534 5.49 -23.24 29.05
N SER A 535 6.75 -23.66 28.91
CA SER A 535 7.46 -24.53 29.85
C SER A 535 6.89 -25.94 29.99
N THR A 536 6.10 -26.43 29.03
CA THR A 536 5.71 -27.85 28.93
C THR A 536 6.14 -28.45 27.60
N THR A 537 6.33 -29.76 27.59
CA THR A 537 6.66 -30.57 26.41
C THR A 537 5.52 -31.52 26.09
N HIS A 538 5.36 -32.60 26.86
CA HIS A 538 4.37 -33.65 26.67
C HIS A 538 3.18 -33.55 27.64
N GLU A 539 3.30 -32.73 28.68
CA GLU A 539 2.33 -32.58 29.76
C GLU A 539 1.06 -31.85 29.32
N HIS A 540 1.16 -31.02 28.27
CA HIS A 540 0.04 -30.33 27.63
C HIS A 540 0.05 -30.60 26.11
N PRO A 541 -1.11 -30.73 25.44
CA PRO A 541 -1.19 -30.98 23.98
C PRO A 541 -0.84 -29.73 23.15
N ASN A 542 0.37 -29.21 23.34
CA ASN A 542 0.90 -28.05 22.64
C ASN A 542 0.83 -28.23 21.12
N TRP A 543 0.38 -27.18 20.41
CA TRP A 543 0.36 -27.10 18.94
C TRP A 543 -0.52 -28.15 18.25
N ARG A 544 -1.49 -28.74 18.98
CA ARG A 544 -2.36 -29.82 18.45
C ARG A 544 -3.84 -29.51 18.48
N ARG A 545 -4.29 -28.61 19.35
CA ARG A 545 -5.73 -28.40 19.57
C ARG A 545 -6.39 -27.73 18.37
N LYS A 546 -7.40 -28.36 17.78
CA LYS A 546 -8.14 -27.79 16.64
C LYS A 546 -9.20 -26.78 17.10
N LEU A 547 -9.58 -25.87 16.20
CA LEU A 547 -10.75 -25.02 16.42
C LEU A 547 -12.02 -25.88 16.53
N PRO A 548 -13.01 -25.46 17.33
CA PRO A 548 -14.21 -26.26 17.58
C PRO A 548 -15.08 -26.47 16.34
N ILE A 549 -15.10 -25.50 15.43
CA ILE A 549 -15.92 -25.52 14.21
C ILE A 549 -15.06 -25.41 12.94
N GLY A 550 -15.62 -25.82 11.80
CA GLY A 550 -14.94 -25.71 10.49
C GLY A 550 -15.27 -24.42 9.73
N LEU A 551 -14.50 -24.13 8.67
CA LEU A 551 -14.65 -22.92 7.84
C LEU A 551 -16.05 -22.74 7.24
N ALA A 552 -16.80 -23.82 6.98
CA ALA A 552 -18.17 -23.73 6.48
C ALA A 552 -19.16 -23.22 7.54
N GLU A 553 -18.95 -23.60 8.80
CA GLU A 553 -19.72 -23.15 9.95
C GLU A 553 -19.27 -21.75 10.37
N LEU A 554 -17.96 -21.49 10.39
CA LEU A 554 -17.37 -20.17 10.68
C LEU A 554 -17.92 -19.09 9.72
N ARG A 555 -18.13 -19.43 8.44
CA ARG A 555 -18.74 -18.53 7.47
C ARG A 555 -20.15 -18.06 7.88
N ARG A 556 -20.87 -18.86 8.67
CA ARG A 556 -22.25 -18.59 9.11
C ARG A 556 -22.31 -18.17 10.57
N ASP A 557 -21.17 -17.96 11.23
CA ASP A 557 -21.15 -17.59 12.65
C ASP A 557 -21.58 -16.13 12.85
N ASP A 558 -22.72 -15.94 13.50
CA ASP A 558 -23.29 -14.62 13.79
C ASP A 558 -22.43 -13.79 14.75
N GLY A 559 -21.70 -14.46 15.67
CA GLY A 559 -20.81 -13.82 16.62
C GLY A 559 -19.66 -13.09 15.92
N LEU A 560 -18.99 -13.81 15.02
CA LEU A 560 -17.96 -13.31 14.12
C LEU A 560 -18.50 -12.22 13.19
N GLY A 561 -19.68 -12.44 12.60
CA GLY A 561 -20.33 -11.45 11.72
C GLY A 561 -20.54 -10.11 12.42
N ARG A 562 -21.13 -10.12 13.62
CA ARG A 562 -21.35 -8.91 14.43
C ARG A 562 -20.02 -8.27 14.87
N LEU A 563 -19.06 -9.07 15.32
CA LEU A 563 -17.75 -8.55 15.71
C LEU A 563 -17.07 -7.87 14.52
N ALA A 564 -17.02 -8.52 13.37
CA ALA A 564 -16.40 -7.96 12.18
C ALA A 564 -17.09 -6.65 11.74
N GLN A 565 -18.42 -6.56 11.83
CA GLN A 565 -19.13 -5.32 11.56
C GLN A 565 -18.70 -4.20 12.51
N THR A 566 -18.59 -4.48 13.82
CA THR A 566 -18.08 -3.52 14.81
C THR A 566 -16.65 -3.10 14.52
N LEU A 567 -15.76 -4.05 14.22
CA LEU A 567 -14.36 -3.77 13.93
C LEU A 567 -14.19 -2.96 12.65
N SER A 568 -14.91 -3.31 11.58
CA SER A 568 -14.89 -2.58 10.32
C SER A 568 -15.52 -1.17 10.43
N ALA A 569 -16.43 -0.93 11.37
CA ALA A 569 -16.91 0.42 11.67
C ALA A 569 -15.84 1.28 12.38
N ILE A 570 -15.08 0.70 13.32
CA ILE A 570 -14.05 1.42 14.09
C ILE A 570 -12.75 1.58 13.28
N ARG A 571 -12.42 0.55 12.49
CA ARG A 571 -11.23 0.43 11.64
C ARG A 571 -11.67 0.16 10.20
N PRO A 572 -12.24 1.17 9.52
CA PRO A 572 -12.71 1.00 8.16
C PRO A 572 -11.55 0.68 7.25
N ARG A 573 -11.76 -0.34 6.43
CA ARG A 573 -10.86 -0.70 5.34
C ARG A 573 -10.70 0.48 4.41
N ARG A 574 -9.54 1.14 4.48
CA ARG A 574 -9.11 2.10 3.47
C ARG A 574 -8.76 1.29 2.25
N MET A 575 -9.72 1.14 1.34
CA MET A 575 -9.43 0.51 0.05
C MET A 575 -8.29 1.29 -0.59
N GLY A 576 -7.10 0.68 -0.61
CA GLY A 576 -6.00 1.17 -1.41
C GLY A 576 -6.50 1.28 -2.85
N ALA A 577 -6.02 2.28 -3.58
CA ALA A 577 -6.34 2.41 -4.99
C ALA A 577 -6.15 1.05 -5.68
N ARG A 578 -7.19 0.58 -6.40
CA ARG A 578 -7.31 -0.79 -6.92
C ARG A 578 -6.00 -1.24 -7.56
N THR A 579 -5.56 -2.46 -7.20
CA THR A 579 -4.39 -3.09 -7.82
C THR A 579 -4.59 -3.06 -9.34
N PRO A 580 -3.67 -2.45 -10.12
CA PRO A 580 -3.73 -2.50 -11.58
C PRO A 580 -3.78 -3.93 -12.07
N GLY A 581 -4.31 -4.11 -13.29
CA GLY A 581 -4.19 -5.38 -14.00
C GLY A 581 -2.74 -5.85 -14.13
N PRO A 582 -2.51 -7.12 -14.50
CA PRO A 582 -1.18 -7.68 -14.71
C PRO A 582 -0.31 -6.76 -15.58
N ALA A 583 0.97 -6.66 -15.23
CA ALA A 583 1.90 -5.72 -15.88
C ALA A 583 1.86 -5.87 -17.41
N GLY A 584 1.59 -4.77 -18.12
CA GLY A 584 1.51 -4.74 -19.57
C GLY A 584 0.11 -4.98 -20.19
N GLN A 585 -0.94 -5.25 -19.40
CA GLN A 585 -2.30 -5.40 -19.92
C GLN A 585 -3.23 -4.29 -19.45
N ALA A 586 -3.90 -3.64 -20.41
CA ALA A 586 -4.96 -2.67 -20.13
C ALA A 586 -6.22 -3.35 -19.61
N ARG A 587 -6.94 -2.64 -18.74
CA ARG A 587 -8.26 -3.08 -18.27
C ARG A 587 -9.33 -2.60 -19.24
N ILE A 588 -9.88 -3.52 -20.03
CA ILE A 588 -10.87 -3.20 -21.05
C ILE A 588 -12.27 -3.09 -20.42
N PRO A 589 -13.01 -1.98 -20.62
CA PRO A 589 -14.39 -1.85 -20.22
C PRO A 589 -15.31 -2.87 -20.92
N ARG A 590 -16.22 -3.49 -20.16
CA ARG A 590 -17.26 -4.38 -20.73
C ARG A 590 -18.51 -3.63 -21.17
N ALA A 591 -18.84 -2.58 -20.44
CA ALA A 591 -19.98 -1.69 -20.67
C ALA A 591 -19.69 -0.35 -19.99
N THR A 592 -19.99 0.75 -20.67
CA THR A 592 -19.75 2.13 -20.22
C THR A 592 -21.05 2.92 -20.09
N TYR A 593 -21.13 3.83 -19.10
CA TYR A 593 -22.22 4.80 -18.97
C TYR A 593 -21.67 6.22 -18.84
N ARG A 594 -22.10 7.16 -19.68
CA ARG A 594 -21.60 8.54 -19.66
C ARG A 594 -22.19 9.34 -18.50
N LEU A 595 -21.33 9.97 -17.71
CA LEU A 595 -21.70 10.95 -16.68
C LEU A 595 -21.18 12.32 -17.12
N GLN A 596 -22.12 13.24 -17.34
CA GLN A 596 -21.83 14.63 -17.67
C GLN A 596 -21.89 15.46 -16.39
N PHE A 597 -20.72 15.86 -15.89
CA PHE A 597 -20.58 16.65 -14.68
C PHE A 597 -20.75 18.16 -14.97
N GLN A 598 -21.44 18.84 -14.06
CA GLN A 598 -21.64 20.30 -14.04
C GLN A 598 -21.99 20.75 -12.61
N GLN A 599 -22.14 22.06 -12.37
CA GLN A 599 -22.44 22.60 -11.04
C GLN A 599 -23.69 21.98 -10.36
N ASP A 600 -24.73 21.64 -11.14
CA ASP A 600 -25.98 21.07 -10.61
C ASP A 600 -25.98 19.53 -10.58
N PHE A 601 -24.89 18.90 -11.04
CA PHE A 601 -24.69 17.46 -11.01
C PHE A 601 -23.22 17.15 -10.78
N GLY A 602 -22.82 17.13 -9.51
CA GLY A 602 -21.44 16.93 -9.09
C GLY A 602 -21.10 15.46 -8.77
N PHE A 603 -19.89 15.25 -8.22
CA PHE A 603 -19.42 13.91 -7.85
C PHE A 603 -20.34 13.22 -6.81
N ASP A 604 -20.82 13.96 -5.81
CA ASP A 604 -21.70 13.42 -4.77
C ASP A 604 -23.10 13.05 -5.29
N ASP A 605 -23.59 13.72 -6.34
CA ASP A 605 -24.84 13.35 -6.99
C ASP A 605 -24.66 12.06 -7.79
N ALA A 606 -23.55 11.93 -8.54
CA ALA A 606 -23.24 10.72 -9.28
C ALA A 606 -23.13 9.47 -8.38
N VAL A 607 -22.57 9.62 -7.17
CA VAL A 607 -22.52 8.54 -6.15
C VAL A 607 -23.90 7.92 -5.91
N ARG A 608 -24.97 8.71 -5.92
CA ARG A 608 -26.35 8.23 -5.67
C ARG A 608 -26.87 7.32 -6.78
N PHE A 609 -26.32 7.41 -7.99
CA PHE A 609 -26.74 6.61 -9.15
C PHE A 609 -25.89 5.35 -9.35
N LEU A 610 -24.69 5.27 -8.77
CA LEU A 610 -23.80 4.13 -8.95
C LEU A 610 -24.42 2.78 -8.57
N PRO A 611 -25.23 2.64 -7.50
CA PRO A 611 -25.90 1.37 -7.21
C PRO A 611 -26.80 0.89 -8.35
N TYR A 612 -27.53 1.82 -8.98
CA TYR A 612 -28.40 1.51 -10.11
C TYR A 612 -27.60 1.11 -11.36
N LEU A 613 -26.53 1.85 -11.68
CA LEU A 613 -25.66 1.52 -12.81
C LEU A 613 -24.98 0.16 -12.63
N ALA A 614 -24.57 -0.18 -11.40
CA ALA A 614 -24.02 -1.48 -11.07
C ALA A 614 -25.04 -2.61 -11.30
N GLN A 615 -26.31 -2.40 -10.93
CA GLN A 615 -27.39 -3.37 -11.21
C GLN A 615 -27.64 -3.57 -12.71
N LEU A 616 -27.50 -2.52 -13.52
CA LEU A 616 -27.57 -2.62 -14.98
C LEU A 616 -26.38 -3.37 -15.61
N GLY A 617 -25.34 -3.69 -14.84
CA GLY A 617 -24.13 -4.36 -15.32
C GLY A 617 -23.10 -3.40 -15.93
N VAL A 618 -23.24 -2.08 -15.73
CA VAL A 618 -22.26 -1.09 -16.16
C VAL A 618 -20.93 -1.38 -15.46
N SER A 619 -19.88 -1.60 -16.25
CA SER A 619 -18.56 -1.93 -15.71
C SER A 619 -17.71 -0.70 -15.42
N HIS A 620 -17.90 0.38 -16.20
CA HIS A 620 -17.15 1.62 -16.08
C HIS A 620 -18.08 2.81 -16.30
N VAL A 621 -17.87 3.88 -15.55
CA VAL A 621 -18.45 5.18 -15.92
C VAL A 621 -17.49 5.90 -16.85
N TYR A 622 -18.03 6.63 -17.82
CA TYR A 622 -17.29 7.50 -18.71
C TYR A 622 -17.58 8.95 -18.30
N CYS A 623 -16.62 9.59 -17.67
CA CYS A 623 -16.78 10.91 -17.07
C CYS A 623 -16.36 12.00 -18.04
N SER A 624 -17.19 13.03 -18.20
CA SER A 624 -16.76 14.30 -18.82
C SER A 624 -15.54 14.89 -18.10
N PRO A 625 -14.84 15.89 -18.68
CA PRO A 625 -13.64 16.44 -18.08
C PRO A 625 -13.83 16.85 -16.61
N ILE A 626 -12.89 16.43 -15.76
CA ILE A 626 -12.92 16.71 -14.30
C ILE A 626 -11.99 17.86 -13.88
N HIS A 627 -11.15 18.32 -14.81
CA HIS A 627 -10.22 19.42 -14.61
C HIS A 627 -10.97 20.73 -14.40
N ARG A 628 -10.36 21.70 -13.73
CA ARG A 628 -10.98 23.02 -13.53
C ARG A 628 -11.21 23.70 -14.88
N ALA A 629 -12.48 23.81 -15.23
CA ALA A 629 -13.00 24.55 -16.35
C ALA A 629 -13.36 25.99 -15.93
N ARG A 630 -13.81 26.81 -16.87
CA ARG A 630 -14.33 28.15 -16.54
C ARG A 630 -15.51 28.02 -15.57
N ALA A 631 -15.63 28.98 -14.67
CA ALA A 631 -16.75 29.00 -13.72
C ALA A 631 -18.09 29.05 -14.47
N GLY A 632 -19.06 28.23 -14.05
CA GLY A 632 -20.37 28.10 -14.68
C GLY A 632 -20.39 27.27 -15.97
N SER A 633 -19.29 26.63 -16.36
CA SER A 633 -19.28 25.75 -17.54
C SER A 633 -20.21 24.54 -17.32
N THR A 634 -21.08 24.29 -18.28
CA THR A 634 -21.98 23.12 -18.30
C THR A 634 -21.39 21.88 -18.99
N HIS A 635 -20.26 22.04 -19.68
CA HIS A 635 -19.66 20.98 -20.50
C HIS A 635 -18.29 20.50 -20.03
N GLY A 636 -17.48 21.39 -19.44
CA GLY A 636 -16.18 21.10 -18.84
C GLY A 636 -14.97 21.11 -19.80
N TYR A 637 -15.20 21.21 -21.12
CA TYR A 637 -14.12 21.20 -22.12
C TYR A 637 -13.31 22.50 -22.24
N ASP A 638 -13.78 23.62 -21.71
CA ASP A 638 -13.06 24.90 -21.61
C ASP A 638 -12.13 24.92 -20.38
N VAL A 639 -11.24 23.94 -20.31
CA VAL A 639 -10.30 23.77 -19.20
C VAL A 639 -9.38 24.98 -19.07
N VAL A 640 -9.27 25.51 -17.85
CA VAL A 640 -8.38 26.64 -17.50
C VAL A 640 -7.21 26.21 -16.61
N ALA A 641 -7.28 25.03 -15.98
CA ALA A 641 -6.16 24.42 -15.25
C ALA A 641 -6.22 22.88 -15.31
N HIS A 642 -5.15 22.26 -15.81
CA HIS A 642 -5.03 20.80 -15.98
C HIS A 642 -4.47 20.06 -14.75
N ASP A 643 -4.07 20.78 -13.71
CA ASP A 643 -3.52 20.26 -12.46
C ASP A 643 -4.49 20.37 -11.28
N GLU A 644 -5.71 20.84 -11.54
CA GLU A 644 -6.74 21.04 -10.51
C GLU A 644 -8.04 20.31 -10.86
N ILE A 645 -8.66 19.67 -9.87
CA ILE A 645 -10.03 19.15 -9.96
C ILE A 645 -11.01 20.31 -9.82
N ASN A 646 -12.03 20.36 -10.69
CA ASN A 646 -12.99 21.45 -10.70
C ASN A 646 -13.72 21.59 -9.34
N PRO A 647 -13.61 22.76 -8.67
CA PRO A 647 -14.28 23.00 -7.40
C PRO A 647 -15.82 22.98 -7.51
N GLU A 648 -16.40 23.37 -8.65
CA GLU A 648 -17.86 23.36 -8.87
C GLU A 648 -18.44 21.94 -8.90
N LEU A 649 -17.60 20.92 -9.11
CA LEU A 649 -18.01 19.51 -9.04
C LEU A 649 -17.93 18.93 -7.62
N GLY A 650 -17.57 19.75 -6.62
CA GLY A 650 -17.33 19.37 -5.23
C GLY A 650 -15.82 19.22 -4.89
N GLY A 651 -14.94 19.46 -5.86
CA GLY A 651 -13.48 19.47 -5.67
C GLY A 651 -12.85 18.10 -5.36
N PRO A 652 -11.56 18.09 -4.95
CA PRO A 652 -10.81 16.85 -4.73
C PRO A 652 -11.45 15.89 -3.72
N GLN A 653 -12.05 16.42 -2.65
CA GLN A 653 -12.67 15.59 -1.61
C GLN A 653 -13.92 14.86 -2.10
N ALA A 654 -14.75 15.52 -2.93
CA ALA A 654 -15.92 14.88 -3.52
C ALA A 654 -15.50 13.86 -4.59
N PHE A 655 -14.45 14.17 -5.37
CA PHE A 655 -13.87 13.21 -6.32
C PHE A 655 -13.36 11.94 -5.62
N GLU A 656 -12.69 12.06 -4.48
CA GLU A 656 -12.26 10.92 -3.67
C GLU A 656 -13.44 10.05 -3.21
N ARG A 657 -14.54 10.66 -2.74
CA ARG A 657 -15.77 9.94 -2.37
C ARG A 657 -16.40 9.22 -3.57
N PHE A 658 -16.46 9.88 -4.72
CA PHE A 658 -16.95 9.28 -5.95
C PHE A 658 -16.12 8.08 -6.40
N CYS A 659 -14.79 8.21 -6.36
CA CYS A 659 -13.88 7.11 -6.66
C CYS A 659 -14.09 5.94 -5.69
N ALA A 660 -14.22 6.20 -4.38
CA ALA A 660 -14.48 5.17 -3.39
C ALA A 660 -15.82 4.45 -3.65
N ALA A 661 -16.86 5.18 -4.04
CA ALA A 661 -18.16 4.61 -4.37
C ALA A 661 -18.14 3.74 -5.64
N LEU A 662 -17.42 4.17 -6.69
CA LEU A 662 -17.19 3.33 -7.88
C LEU A 662 -16.51 2.01 -7.51
N GLN A 663 -15.48 2.09 -6.65
CA GLN A 663 -14.76 0.92 -6.16
C GLN A 663 -15.66 -0.02 -5.35
N HIS A 664 -16.51 0.53 -4.48
CA HIS A 664 -17.49 -0.24 -3.71
C HIS A 664 -18.41 -1.07 -4.60
N HIS A 665 -18.79 -0.52 -5.77
CA HIS A 665 -19.62 -1.21 -6.75
C HIS A 665 -18.84 -2.04 -7.79
N GLY A 666 -17.52 -2.17 -7.64
CA GLY A 666 -16.67 -2.89 -8.61
C GLY A 666 -16.59 -2.22 -10.00
N MET A 667 -16.98 -0.95 -10.09
CA MET A 667 -17.01 -0.17 -11.33
C MET A 667 -15.69 0.57 -11.53
N GLY A 668 -15.18 0.63 -12.76
CA GLY A 668 -14.05 1.47 -13.13
C GLY A 668 -14.47 2.85 -13.66
N GLN A 669 -13.52 3.64 -14.12
CA GLN A 669 -13.84 4.91 -14.81
C GLN A 669 -12.90 5.21 -15.97
N LEU A 670 -13.47 5.85 -17.00
CA LEU A 670 -12.77 6.46 -18.12
C LEU A 670 -12.87 7.97 -18.01
N LEU A 671 -11.75 8.66 -18.18
CA LEU A 671 -11.74 10.13 -18.18
C LEU A 671 -11.77 10.66 -19.62
N ASP A 672 -12.67 11.60 -19.87
CA ASP A 672 -12.71 12.36 -21.12
C ASP A 672 -11.73 13.52 -21.14
N MET A 673 -11.04 13.71 -22.27
CA MET A 673 -10.09 14.80 -22.45
C MET A 673 -10.05 15.31 -23.89
N VAL A 674 -10.03 16.64 -24.06
CA VAL A 674 -9.63 17.30 -25.32
C VAL A 674 -8.23 17.89 -25.10
N PRO A 675 -7.19 17.40 -25.79
CA PRO A 675 -5.81 17.86 -25.58
C PRO A 675 -5.44 19.14 -26.32
N ASN A 676 -6.33 19.63 -27.19
CA ASN A 676 -5.97 20.61 -28.22
C ASN A 676 -6.00 22.07 -27.75
N HIS A 677 -6.69 22.40 -26.66
CA HIS A 677 -6.99 23.79 -26.34
C HIS A 677 -7.20 24.02 -24.84
N MET A 678 -7.24 25.29 -24.45
CA MET A 678 -7.72 25.76 -23.14
C MET A 678 -8.71 26.91 -23.31
N GLY A 679 -9.56 27.12 -22.31
CA GLY A 679 -10.40 28.31 -22.20
C GLY A 679 -9.54 29.56 -21.96
N VAL A 680 -9.72 30.63 -22.74
CA VAL A 680 -8.86 31.83 -22.71
C VAL A 680 -9.59 33.15 -22.48
N LEU A 681 -10.91 33.14 -22.36
CA LEU A 681 -11.70 34.33 -22.01
C LEU A 681 -12.15 34.31 -20.55
N GLY A 682 -12.20 35.48 -19.90
CA GLY A 682 -12.72 35.63 -18.53
C GLY A 682 -11.66 35.88 -17.45
N GLY A 683 -10.37 35.73 -17.76
CA GLY A 683 -9.28 36.10 -16.85
C GLY A 683 -9.01 35.08 -15.73
N ASP A 684 -9.53 33.87 -15.84
CA ASP A 684 -9.36 32.72 -14.93
C ASP A 684 -8.24 31.75 -15.37
N ASN A 685 -7.85 31.77 -16.64
CA ASN A 685 -6.69 31.01 -17.14
C ASN A 685 -5.37 31.72 -16.83
N ALA A 686 -4.63 31.18 -15.85
CA ALA A 686 -3.35 31.73 -15.43
C ALA A 686 -2.28 31.74 -16.53
N TRP A 687 -2.24 30.72 -17.39
CA TRP A 687 -1.26 30.63 -18.48
C TRP A 687 -1.52 31.69 -19.54
N TRP A 688 -2.80 31.85 -19.93
CA TRP A 688 -3.18 32.86 -20.92
C TRP A 688 -2.99 34.28 -20.37
N ASN A 689 -3.36 34.53 -19.12
CA ASN A 689 -3.12 35.82 -18.48
C ASN A 689 -1.62 36.17 -18.44
N ASP A 690 -0.75 35.21 -18.15
CA ASP A 690 0.70 35.43 -18.18
C ASP A 690 1.19 35.80 -19.58
N VAL A 691 0.61 35.20 -20.63
CA VAL A 691 0.85 35.56 -22.05
C VAL A 691 0.38 36.98 -22.34
N LEU A 692 -0.83 37.36 -21.94
CA LEU A 692 -1.35 38.71 -22.15
C LEU A 692 -0.54 39.77 -21.39
N GLU A 693 0.03 39.40 -20.24
CA GLU A 693 0.82 40.29 -19.40
C GLU A 693 2.27 40.45 -19.89
N ASN A 694 2.89 39.40 -20.43
CA ASN A 694 4.33 39.37 -20.74
C ASN A 694 4.65 39.16 -22.22
N GLY A 695 3.64 38.93 -23.06
CA GLY A 695 3.82 38.72 -24.49
C GLY A 695 4.76 37.56 -24.79
N PRO A 696 5.68 37.71 -25.76
CA PRO A 696 6.64 36.68 -26.14
C PRO A 696 7.54 36.16 -25.00
N CYS A 697 7.78 37.00 -23.98
CA CYS A 697 8.62 36.66 -22.82
C CYS A 697 7.87 35.80 -21.77
N SER A 698 6.56 35.59 -21.90
CA SER A 698 5.80 34.70 -21.02
C SER A 698 6.41 33.29 -20.96
N LEU A 699 6.35 32.64 -19.78
CA LEU A 699 6.72 31.23 -19.63
C LEU A 699 5.83 30.31 -20.47
N TYR A 700 4.59 30.76 -20.71
CA TYR A 700 3.54 30.05 -21.44
C TYR A 700 3.37 30.51 -22.90
N ALA A 701 4.11 31.52 -23.38
CA ALA A 701 4.05 31.98 -24.78
C ALA A 701 4.24 30.86 -25.81
N ARG A 702 4.99 29.81 -25.45
CA ARG A 702 5.26 28.64 -26.28
C ARG A 702 4.31 27.47 -26.03
N HIS A 703 3.40 27.58 -25.06
CA HIS A 703 2.38 26.57 -24.79
C HIS A 703 1.19 26.72 -25.75
N PHE A 704 0.87 27.95 -26.13
CA PHE A 704 -0.15 28.26 -27.13
C PHE A 704 0.45 28.41 -28.53
N ASP A 705 -0.39 28.19 -29.53
CA ASP A 705 -0.04 28.35 -30.94
C ASP A 705 -0.36 29.78 -31.41
N ILE A 706 0.58 30.69 -31.16
CA ILE A 706 0.46 32.13 -31.42
C ILE A 706 1.50 32.54 -32.49
N ASP A 707 1.03 33.21 -33.53
CA ASP A 707 1.87 33.93 -34.49
C ASP A 707 2.24 35.31 -33.93
N TRP A 708 3.47 35.43 -33.43
CA TRP A 708 4.02 36.66 -32.87
C TRP A 708 4.55 37.64 -33.93
N GLN A 709 4.62 37.22 -35.19
CA GLN A 709 5.11 38.03 -36.31
C GLN A 709 4.13 38.03 -37.49
N PRO A 710 2.85 38.42 -37.27
CA PRO A 710 1.86 38.44 -38.33
C PRO A 710 2.18 39.53 -39.37
N LEU A 711 1.56 39.43 -40.54
CA LEU A 711 1.72 40.38 -41.64
C LEU A 711 1.35 41.83 -41.22
N ASN A 712 0.36 41.98 -40.34
CA ASN A 712 0.00 43.28 -39.77
C ASN A 712 1.08 43.74 -38.77
N ALA A 713 1.86 44.75 -39.16
CA ALA A 713 2.94 45.29 -38.35
C ALA A 713 2.48 45.79 -36.96
N GLN A 714 1.23 46.23 -36.81
CA GLN A 714 0.67 46.68 -35.54
C GLN A 714 0.41 45.54 -34.54
N LEU A 715 0.42 44.28 -35.00
CA LEU A 715 0.23 43.09 -34.16
C LEU A 715 1.54 42.38 -33.81
N ARG A 716 2.69 42.89 -34.27
CA ARG A 716 4.00 42.31 -33.90
C ARG A 716 4.18 42.34 -32.38
N GLY A 717 4.46 41.17 -31.81
CA GLY A 717 4.63 41.01 -30.36
C GLY A 717 3.33 41.15 -29.54
N LYS A 718 2.16 41.23 -30.17
CA LYS A 718 0.86 41.36 -29.50
C LYS A 718 -0.08 40.20 -29.84
N VAL A 719 -0.99 39.89 -28.93
CA VAL A 719 -2.12 38.97 -29.18
C VAL A 719 -3.38 39.77 -29.53
N LEU A 720 -4.04 39.46 -30.64
CA LEU A 720 -5.32 40.09 -30.98
C LEU A 720 -6.46 39.43 -30.17
N LEU A 721 -7.24 40.24 -29.46
CA LEU A 721 -8.39 39.80 -28.66
C LEU A 721 -9.69 40.41 -29.21
N PRO A 722 -10.45 39.67 -30.06
CA PRO A 722 -11.68 40.16 -30.66
C PRO A 722 -12.88 39.98 -29.71
N VAL A 723 -12.93 40.80 -28.65
CA VAL A 723 -13.90 40.67 -27.54
C VAL A 723 -14.78 41.89 -27.36
N LEU A 724 -14.48 43.00 -28.03
CA LEU A 724 -15.23 44.24 -27.89
C LEU A 724 -16.57 44.15 -28.62
N GLY A 725 -17.61 44.74 -28.03
CA GLY A 725 -18.97 44.80 -28.60
C GLY A 725 -19.11 45.78 -29.77
N ASN A 726 -18.12 46.67 -29.94
CA ASN A 726 -18.06 47.68 -30.99
C ASN A 726 -16.59 48.00 -31.34
N HIS A 727 -16.35 48.94 -32.26
CA HIS A 727 -15.01 49.40 -32.61
C HIS A 727 -14.28 50.03 -31.41
N TYR A 728 -12.98 49.71 -31.26
CA TYR A 728 -12.14 50.11 -30.12
C TYR A 728 -12.26 51.60 -29.74
N GLY A 729 -12.23 52.51 -30.73
CA GLY A 729 -12.32 53.94 -30.48
C GLY A 729 -13.64 54.37 -29.83
N GLU A 730 -14.76 53.78 -30.26
CA GLU A 730 -16.08 54.08 -29.70
C GLU A 730 -16.21 53.55 -28.27
N VAL A 731 -15.76 52.31 -28.04
CA VAL A 731 -15.74 51.68 -26.71
C VAL A 731 -14.88 52.48 -25.73
N LEU A 732 -13.71 52.95 -26.18
CA LEU A 732 -12.82 53.79 -25.37
C LEU A 732 -13.51 55.11 -25.00
N MET A 733 -14.12 55.80 -25.97
CA MET A 733 -14.80 57.08 -25.74
C MET A 733 -16.05 56.94 -24.86
N ALA A 734 -16.78 55.84 -24.99
CA ALA A 734 -17.93 55.51 -24.15
C ALA A 734 -17.56 55.21 -22.69
N GLY A 735 -16.26 55.01 -22.39
CA GLY A 735 -15.78 54.73 -21.05
C GLY A 735 -16.08 53.32 -20.53
N GLU A 736 -16.31 52.40 -21.46
CA GLU A 736 -16.57 51.00 -21.19
C GLU A 736 -15.30 50.23 -20.80
N LEU A 737 -14.13 50.77 -21.17
CA LEU A 737 -12.82 50.28 -20.72
C LEU A 737 -12.39 51.01 -19.46
N GLN A 738 -12.24 50.26 -18.37
CA GLN A 738 -11.90 50.81 -17.04
C GLN A 738 -10.64 50.18 -16.48
N LEU A 739 -9.68 51.01 -16.09
CA LEU A 739 -8.53 50.61 -15.30
C LEU A 739 -8.96 50.32 -13.86
N ALA A 740 -8.49 49.21 -13.30
CA ALA A 740 -8.69 48.87 -11.89
C ALA A 740 -7.37 48.44 -11.25
N PHE A 741 -7.27 48.62 -9.94
CA PHE A 741 -6.16 48.14 -9.12
C PHE A 741 -6.66 47.18 -8.05
N ASP A 742 -6.10 45.97 -8.02
CA ASP A 742 -6.32 45.00 -6.96
C ASP A 742 -5.23 45.17 -5.90
N ALA A 743 -5.61 45.71 -4.74
CA ALA A 743 -4.72 45.93 -3.61
C ALA A 743 -4.18 44.64 -3.00
N SER A 744 -4.94 43.53 -3.09
CA SER A 744 -4.55 42.25 -2.49
C SER A 744 -3.42 41.58 -3.27
N GLY A 745 -3.54 41.52 -4.60
CA GLY A 745 -2.50 41.02 -5.50
C GLY A 745 -1.44 42.06 -5.87
N GLY A 746 -1.67 43.35 -5.59
CA GLY A 746 -0.79 44.44 -6.02
C GLY A 746 -0.69 44.54 -7.55
N SER A 747 -1.82 44.38 -8.24
CA SER A 747 -1.87 44.29 -9.71
C SER A 747 -2.86 45.25 -10.34
N PHE A 748 -2.55 45.74 -11.54
CA PHE A 748 -3.46 46.53 -12.36
C PHE A 748 -4.06 45.67 -13.46
N ALA A 749 -5.33 45.90 -13.77
CA ALA A 749 -6.02 45.24 -14.85
C ALA A 749 -6.96 46.21 -15.57
N LEU A 750 -7.17 45.96 -16.86
CA LEU A 750 -8.19 46.62 -17.65
C LEU A 750 -9.45 45.76 -17.66
N HIS A 751 -10.59 46.37 -17.39
CA HIS A 751 -11.89 45.74 -17.37
C HIS A 751 -12.75 46.20 -18.54
N TYR A 752 -13.47 45.26 -19.14
CA TYR A 752 -14.51 45.49 -20.14
C TYR A 752 -15.69 44.57 -19.79
N PHE A 753 -16.68 45.11 -19.08
CA PHE A 753 -17.74 44.32 -18.43
C PHE A 753 -17.12 43.16 -17.62
N ASP A 754 -17.47 41.91 -17.96
CA ASP A 754 -16.98 40.71 -17.27
C ASP A 754 -15.56 40.29 -17.70
N HIS A 755 -14.98 40.92 -18.72
CA HIS A 755 -13.63 40.62 -19.18
C HIS A 755 -12.58 41.40 -18.38
N ARG A 756 -11.52 40.69 -17.97
CA ARG A 756 -10.37 41.25 -17.26
C ARG A 756 -9.09 40.95 -18.04
N PHE A 757 -8.30 42.00 -18.30
CA PHE A 757 -7.02 41.89 -19.01
C PHE A 757 -5.88 42.41 -18.11
N PRO A 758 -4.83 41.61 -17.84
CA PRO A 758 -3.71 42.02 -17.01
C PRO A 758 -2.85 43.07 -17.71
N LEU A 759 -2.27 44.01 -16.97
CA LEU A 759 -1.36 44.99 -17.56
C LEU A 759 0.11 44.53 -17.48
N ALA A 760 0.89 44.88 -18.51
CA ALA A 760 2.32 44.64 -18.58
C ALA A 760 3.04 45.31 -17.39
N PRO A 761 3.85 44.57 -16.60
CA PRO A 761 4.48 45.10 -15.38
C PRO A 761 5.34 46.35 -15.60
N GLU A 762 5.96 46.50 -16.77
CA GLU A 762 6.75 47.69 -17.14
C GLU A 762 5.92 48.99 -17.16
N THR A 763 4.61 48.92 -17.41
CA THR A 763 3.75 50.11 -17.40
C THR A 763 3.36 50.55 -15.99
N TYR A 764 3.60 49.73 -14.97
CA TYR A 764 3.28 50.08 -13.57
C TYR A 764 4.09 51.30 -13.11
N ALA A 765 5.32 51.45 -13.58
CA ALA A 765 6.16 52.61 -13.25
C ALA A 765 5.46 53.93 -13.66
N THR A 766 4.81 53.93 -14.83
CA THR A 766 4.07 55.09 -15.35
C THR A 766 2.76 55.29 -14.57
N LEU A 767 2.07 54.20 -14.21
CA LEU A 767 0.80 54.26 -13.45
C LEU A 767 0.96 54.71 -12.00
N LEU A 768 2.10 54.40 -11.38
CA LEU A 768 2.40 54.76 -10.00
C LEU A 768 2.92 56.20 -9.87
N GLN A 769 3.36 56.83 -10.95
CA GLN A 769 3.92 58.19 -10.92
C GLN A 769 2.92 59.24 -10.41
N PRO A 770 1.66 59.30 -10.89
CA PRO A 770 0.68 60.25 -10.34
C PRO A 770 0.31 59.94 -8.88
N ALA A 771 0.40 58.68 -8.46
CA ALA A 771 0.18 58.32 -7.06
C ALA A 771 1.33 58.82 -6.16
N LEU A 772 2.58 58.76 -6.63
CA LEU A 772 3.75 59.30 -5.91
C LEU A 772 3.62 60.79 -5.61
N GLU A 773 3.09 61.57 -6.57
CA GLU A 773 2.86 63.01 -6.42
C GLU A 773 1.77 63.34 -5.37
N ARG A 774 0.91 62.36 -5.03
CA ARG A 774 -0.19 62.49 -4.07
C ARG A 774 0.20 62.04 -2.65
N VAL A 775 1.33 61.36 -2.47
CA VAL A 775 1.79 60.87 -1.16
C VAL A 775 2.60 61.96 -0.46
N THR A 776 2.12 62.44 0.67
CA THR A 776 2.76 63.52 1.45
C THR A 776 3.80 63.00 2.45
N ASP A 777 3.74 61.73 2.83
CA ASP A 777 4.69 61.07 3.73
C ASP A 777 5.98 60.70 2.95
N PRO A 778 7.15 61.25 3.31
CA PRO A 778 8.40 61.00 2.59
C PRO A 778 8.86 59.53 2.58
N ASP A 779 8.62 58.80 3.67
CA ASP A 779 9.06 57.40 3.79
C ASP A 779 8.19 56.49 2.93
N LEU A 780 6.87 56.74 2.92
CA LEU A 780 5.93 56.03 2.04
C LEU A 780 6.17 56.37 0.57
N ALA A 781 6.45 57.64 0.24
CA ALA A 781 6.79 58.06 -1.11
C ALA A 781 8.08 57.38 -1.60
N ALA A 782 9.12 57.31 -0.77
CA ALA A 782 10.36 56.61 -1.10
C ALA A 782 10.15 55.10 -1.28
N ALA A 783 9.33 54.47 -0.42
CA ALA A 783 9.00 53.06 -0.53
C ALA A 783 8.23 52.74 -1.83
N LEU A 784 7.23 53.55 -2.19
CA LEU A 784 6.49 53.41 -3.44
C LEU A 784 7.39 53.69 -4.66
N ALA A 785 8.27 54.69 -4.59
CA ALA A 785 9.20 55.04 -5.67
C ALA A 785 10.19 53.91 -5.94
N SER A 786 10.70 53.26 -4.89
CA SER A 786 11.56 52.08 -5.01
C SER A 786 10.87 50.94 -5.77
N VAL A 787 9.59 50.68 -5.49
CA VAL A 787 8.83 49.63 -6.17
C VAL A 787 8.50 50.03 -7.62
N SER A 788 8.09 51.28 -7.84
CA SER A 788 7.82 51.84 -9.17
C SER A 788 9.05 51.74 -10.08
N ALA A 789 10.22 52.18 -9.59
CA ALA A 789 11.47 52.08 -10.32
C ALA A 789 11.85 50.62 -10.63
N ALA A 790 11.65 49.70 -9.69
CA ALA A 790 11.97 48.29 -9.91
C ALA A 790 11.11 47.65 -11.02
N PHE A 791 9.83 48.02 -11.14
CA PHE A 791 8.99 47.59 -12.27
C PHE A 791 9.54 48.06 -13.63
N GLY A 792 10.08 49.28 -13.69
CA GLY A 792 10.70 49.83 -14.90
C GLY A 792 12.03 49.19 -15.29
N HIS A 793 12.67 48.43 -14.41
CA HIS A 793 13.92 47.69 -14.68
C HIS A 793 13.70 46.21 -14.99
N LEU A 794 12.45 45.75 -15.06
CA LEU A 794 12.18 44.37 -15.48
C LEU A 794 12.70 44.16 -16.91
N PRO A 795 13.22 42.96 -17.23
CA PRO A 795 13.71 42.69 -18.58
C PRO A 795 12.64 42.91 -19.65
N GLU A 796 13.03 43.39 -20.83
CA GLU A 796 12.10 43.70 -21.93
C GLU A 796 11.27 42.47 -22.38
N ARG A 797 10.02 42.70 -22.79
CA ARG A 797 9.09 41.65 -23.20
C ARG A 797 9.46 40.98 -24.53
N GLU A 798 10.31 41.62 -25.34
CA GLU A 798 10.80 41.10 -26.61
C GLU A 798 11.98 40.12 -26.42
N ASP A 799 12.64 40.12 -25.25
CA ASP A 799 13.76 39.21 -24.96
C ASP A 799 13.27 37.82 -24.54
N THR A 800 13.32 36.90 -25.50
CA THR A 800 12.80 35.52 -25.36
C THR A 800 13.84 34.50 -24.90
N ARG A 801 15.02 34.96 -24.41
CA ARG A 801 16.02 34.06 -23.81
C ARG A 801 15.48 33.43 -22.52
N ASP A 802 15.73 32.13 -22.33
CA ASP A 802 15.12 31.41 -21.22
C ASP A 802 15.51 31.97 -19.83
N ALA A 803 16.75 32.45 -19.65
CA ALA A 803 17.18 33.09 -18.40
C ALA A 803 16.33 34.35 -18.11
N THR A 804 16.15 35.19 -19.11
CA THR A 804 15.36 36.43 -19.03
C THR A 804 13.90 36.15 -18.71
N ARG A 805 13.29 35.15 -19.37
CA ARG A 805 11.90 34.75 -19.14
C ARG A 805 11.65 34.33 -17.69
N HIS A 806 12.55 33.53 -17.13
CA HIS A 806 12.44 33.10 -15.73
C HIS A 806 12.71 34.25 -14.74
N GLU A 807 13.67 35.12 -15.03
CA GLU A 807 13.95 36.32 -14.24
C GLU A 807 12.72 37.25 -14.20
N ARG A 808 12.17 37.61 -15.36
CA ARG A 808 10.97 38.45 -15.45
C ARG A 808 9.77 37.81 -14.73
N ALA A 809 9.53 36.52 -14.93
CA ALA A 809 8.41 35.82 -14.31
C ALA A 809 8.51 35.78 -12.77
N ARG A 810 9.72 35.60 -12.23
CA ARG A 810 9.96 35.64 -10.78
C ARG A 810 9.83 37.06 -10.21
N ASP A 811 10.50 38.02 -10.84
CA ASP A 811 10.67 39.34 -10.26
C ASP A 811 9.39 40.17 -10.34
N LYS A 812 8.58 40.01 -11.40
CA LYS A 812 7.27 40.68 -11.48
C LYS A 812 6.35 40.27 -10.31
N GLU A 813 6.33 38.99 -9.93
CA GLU A 813 5.46 38.49 -8.86
C GLU A 813 5.97 38.94 -7.49
N LEU A 814 7.29 38.99 -7.28
CA LEU A 814 7.90 39.57 -6.08
C LEU A 814 7.54 41.06 -5.93
N LEU A 815 7.57 41.82 -7.02
CA LEU A 815 7.25 43.25 -7.03
C LEU A 815 5.76 43.50 -6.81
N LYS A 816 4.87 42.76 -7.48
CA LYS A 816 3.41 42.82 -7.23
C LYS A 816 3.08 42.50 -5.78
N ALA A 817 3.63 41.43 -5.23
CA ALA A 817 3.43 41.08 -3.82
C ALA A 817 3.99 42.14 -2.86
N ARG A 818 5.10 42.78 -3.20
CA ARG A 818 5.65 43.92 -2.43
C ARG A 818 4.73 45.13 -2.50
N LEU A 819 4.20 45.47 -3.68
CA LEU A 819 3.23 46.55 -3.86
C LEU A 819 1.94 46.27 -3.08
N GLY A 820 1.36 45.08 -3.21
CA GLY A 820 0.14 44.69 -2.50
C GLY A 820 0.30 44.76 -0.97
N ARG A 821 1.45 44.30 -0.44
CA ARG A 821 1.77 44.45 1.00
C ARG A 821 1.92 45.91 1.43
N LEU A 822 2.53 46.77 0.62
CA LEU A 822 2.65 48.19 0.93
C LEU A 822 1.28 48.86 0.97
N VAL A 823 0.44 48.60 -0.04
CA VAL A 823 -0.90 49.20 -0.11
C VAL A 823 -1.80 48.71 1.01
N THR A 824 -1.81 47.40 1.29
CA THR A 824 -2.68 46.82 2.33
C THR A 824 -2.31 47.28 3.74
N ARG A 825 -1.05 47.69 3.97
CA ARG A 825 -0.60 48.21 5.26
C ARG A 825 -0.82 49.71 5.45
N HIS A 826 -1.00 50.46 4.36
CA HIS A 826 -0.99 51.91 4.40
C HIS A 826 -2.13 52.48 3.55
N ASP A 827 -3.24 52.85 4.21
CA ASP A 827 -4.42 53.41 3.56
C ASP A 827 -4.12 54.65 2.70
N ALA A 828 -3.12 55.45 3.08
CA ALA A 828 -2.70 56.62 2.30
C ALA A 828 -2.20 56.23 0.89
N LEU A 829 -1.46 55.12 0.76
CA LEU A 829 -1.03 54.59 -0.53
C LEU A 829 -2.22 54.03 -1.33
N ALA A 830 -3.15 53.35 -0.66
CA ALA A 830 -4.37 52.85 -1.29
C ALA A 830 -5.20 53.99 -1.90
N HIS A 831 -5.40 55.08 -1.15
CA HIS A 831 -6.13 56.26 -1.64
C HIS A 831 -5.39 56.97 -2.77
N ALA A 832 -4.07 57.12 -2.68
CA ALA A 832 -3.26 57.75 -3.73
C ALA A 832 -3.33 56.99 -5.06
N ILE A 833 -3.20 55.64 -5.01
CA ILE A 833 -3.31 54.79 -6.20
C ILE A 833 -4.74 54.79 -6.74
N ALA A 834 -5.77 54.70 -5.87
CA ALA A 834 -7.16 54.79 -6.31
C ALA A 834 -7.46 56.13 -7.01
N GLY A 835 -6.91 57.24 -6.52
CA GLY A 835 -7.01 58.55 -7.16
C GLY A 835 -6.35 58.61 -8.53
N ALA A 836 -5.14 58.04 -8.67
CA ALA A 836 -4.44 57.96 -9.95
C ALA A 836 -5.19 57.09 -10.98
N VAL A 837 -5.77 55.97 -10.54
CA VAL A 837 -6.62 55.10 -11.39
C VAL A 837 -7.89 55.82 -11.82
N ALA A 838 -8.57 56.51 -10.90
CA ALA A 838 -9.79 57.25 -11.22
C ALA A 838 -9.54 58.37 -12.24
N GLU A 839 -8.40 59.06 -12.15
CA GLU A 839 -8.01 60.10 -13.11
C GLU A 839 -7.82 59.56 -14.54
N LEU A 840 -7.36 58.32 -14.71
CA LEU A 840 -7.21 57.70 -16.04
C LEU A 840 -8.54 57.18 -16.62
N ASN A 841 -9.57 57.01 -15.80
CA ASN A 841 -10.87 56.48 -16.21
C ASN A 841 -11.87 57.56 -16.67
N VAL A 842 -11.55 58.85 -16.49
CA VAL A 842 -12.40 59.97 -16.90
C VAL A 842 -12.10 60.46 -18.32
N GLU A 843 -13.09 61.10 -18.95
CA GLU A 843 -13.02 61.57 -20.34
C GLU A 843 -11.78 62.43 -20.68
N PRO A 844 -11.34 63.40 -19.86
CA PRO A 844 -10.17 64.22 -20.19
C PRO A 844 -8.85 63.45 -20.33
N SER A 845 -8.79 62.23 -19.80
CA SER A 845 -7.58 61.40 -19.75
C SER A 845 -7.62 60.21 -20.71
N ARG A 846 -8.60 60.16 -21.63
CA ARG A 846 -8.78 59.04 -22.58
C ARG A 846 -7.57 58.79 -23.47
N ASP A 847 -6.86 59.85 -23.87
CA ASP A 847 -5.59 59.71 -24.61
C ASP A 847 -4.50 59.03 -23.79
N GLY A 848 -4.49 59.26 -22.47
CA GLY A 848 -3.59 58.58 -21.54
C GLY A 848 -3.91 57.10 -21.42
N LEU A 849 -5.20 56.76 -21.28
CA LEU A 849 -5.67 55.38 -21.26
C LEU A 849 -5.42 54.67 -22.61
N HIS A 850 -5.58 55.37 -23.73
CA HIS A 850 -5.24 54.84 -25.06
C HIS A 850 -3.76 54.46 -25.15
N ARG A 851 -2.84 55.36 -24.75
CA ARG A 851 -1.40 55.08 -24.74
C ARG A 851 -1.04 53.90 -23.84
N LEU A 852 -1.70 53.78 -22.68
CA LEU A 852 -1.53 52.63 -21.80
C LEU A 852 -1.96 51.34 -22.50
N ILE A 853 -3.15 51.31 -23.13
CA ILE A 853 -3.66 50.13 -23.83
C ILE A 853 -2.74 49.74 -25.00
N GLU A 854 -2.24 50.71 -25.76
CA GLU A 854 -1.30 50.45 -26.87
C GLU A 854 0.04 49.90 -26.39
N ALA A 855 0.44 50.16 -25.15
CA ALA A 855 1.66 49.59 -24.57
C ALA A 855 1.50 48.11 -24.17
N GLN A 856 0.29 47.53 -24.17
CA GLN A 856 0.07 46.16 -23.72
C GLN A 856 0.52 45.11 -24.75
N ALA A 857 0.75 43.88 -24.29
CA ALA A 857 1.09 42.73 -25.15
C ALA A 857 -0.15 42.12 -25.84
N TYR A 858 -1.27 42.84 -25.85
CA TYR A 858 -2.49 42.48 -26.55
C TYR A 858 -3.11 43.70 -27.22
N ARG A 859 -3.97 43.45 -28.19
CA ARG A 859 -4.78 44.45 -28.87
C ARG A 859 -6.24 44.04 -28.79
N LEU A 860 -7.07 44.90 -28.21
CA LEU A 860 -8.52 44.69 -28.17
C LEU A 860 -9.15 45.09 -29.50
N ALA A 861 -10.04 44.26 -30.02
CA ALA A 861 -10.73 44.50 -31.29
C ALA A 861 -12.20 44.12 -31.22
N PHE A 862 -12.95 44.60 -32.21
CA PHE A 862 -14.36 44.29 -32.38
C PHE A 862 -14.54 42.80 -32.70
N TRP A 863 -15.44 42.10 -32.01
CA TRP A 863 -15.57 40.64 -32.14
C TRP A 863 -15.81 40.14 -33.57
N ARG A 864 -16.39 40.99 -34.45
CA ARG A 864 -16.66 40.63 -35.86
C ARG A 864 -15.43 40.59 -36.77
N VAL A 865 -14.30 41.16 -36.38
CA VAL A 865 -13.06 41.09 -37.18
C VAL A 865 -12.22 39.83 -36.91
N ALA A 866 -12.71 38.93 -36.06
CA ALA A 866 -11.99 37.73 -35.63
C ALA A 866 -11.59 36.78 -36.78
N ALA A 867 -12.40 36.69 -37.83
CA ALA A 867 -12.18 35.75 -38.93
C ALA A 867 -10.95 36.11 -39.79
N ASP A 868 -10.60 37.40 -39.89
CA ASP A 868 -9.58 37.90 -40.82
C ASP A 868 -8.25 38.29 -40.16
N GLU A 869 -8.25 38.61 -38.85
CA GLU A 869 -7.09 39.25 -38.20
C GLU A 869 -6.49 38.46 -37.01
N ILE A 870 -7.11 37.36 -36.56
CA ILE A 870 -6.64 36.65 -35.36
C ILE A 870 -5.28 35.97 -35.59
N ASN A 871 -4.37 36.14 -34.64
CA ASN A 871 -2.98 35.68 -34.76
C ASN A 871 -2.65 34.49 -33.84
N TYR A 872 -3.65 33.72 -33.44
CA TYR A 872 -3.43 32.45 -32.75
C TYR A 872 -4.40 31.39 -33.28
N ARG A 873 -3.98 30.13 -33.24
CA ARG A 873 -4.82 29.02 -33.70
C ARG A 873 -5.96 28.81 -32.71
N ARG A 874 -7.19 28.84 -33.20
CA ARG A 874 -8.42 28.55 -32.44
C ARG A 874 -8.79 27.08 -32.56
N PHE A 875 -9.54 26.57 -31.59
CA PHE A 875 -10.23 25.31 -31.74
C PHE A 875 -11.53 25.54 -32.55
N PHE A 876 -11.53 25.08 -33.80
CA PHE A 876 -12.51 25.50 -34.81
C PHE A 876 -12.56 27.04 -34.94
N ASP A 877 -13.75 27.64 -35.00
CA ASP A 877 -13.98 29.08 -35.07
C ASP A 877 -14.35 29.70 -33.70
N ILE A 878 -14.04 29.02 -32.59
CA ILE A 878 -14.40 29.48 -31.24
C ILE A 878 -13.29 30.37 -30.68
N ASN A 879 -13.60 31.66 -30.48
CA ASN A 879 -12.65 32.66 -29.96
C ASN A 879 -12.24 32.40 -28.50
N ASP A 880 -13.05 31.67 -27.76
CA ASP A 880 -12.85 31.39 -26.34
C ASP A 880 -11.84 30.27 -26.08
N LEU A 881 -11.37 29.57 -27.13
CA LEU A 881 -10.54 28.37 -27.03
C LEU A 881 -9.26 28.53 -27.86
N ALA A 882 -8.15 28.81 -27.19
CA ALA A 882 -6.84 28.91 -27.84
C ALA A 882 -6.16 27.54 -27.90
N ALA A 883 -5.60 27.21 -29.05
CA ALA A 883 -4.97 25.93 -29.28
C ALA A 883 -3.61 25.81 -28.58
N LEU A 884 -3.34 24.62 -28.07
CA LEU A 884 -2.11 24.22 -27.41
C LEU A 884 -1.13 23.58 -28.38
N ARG A 885 0.15 23.72 -28.07
CA ARG A 885 1.29 23.11 -28.75
C ARG A 885 1.69 21.79 -28.11
N ILE A 886 0.76 20.84 -28.13
CA ILE A 886 0.87 19.53 -27.49
C ILE A 886 2.05 18.67 -27.99
N GLU A 887 2.56 18.96 -29.19
CA GLU A 887 3.75 18.32 -29.74
C GLU A 887 5.00 18.59 -28.90
N ARG A 888 4.99 19.67 -28.10
CA ARG A 888 6.09 20.00 -27.20
C ARG A 888 6.04 19.15 -25.94
N SER A 889 7.20 18.65 -25.51
CA SER A 889 7.28 17.77 -24.34
C SER A 889 6.72 18.40 -23.06
N ALA A 890 7.09 19.66 -22.79
CA ALA A 890 6.66 20.40 -21.62
C ALA A 890 5.14 20.65 -21.56
N VAL A 891 4.51 20.92 -22.71
CA VAL A 891 3.06 21.20 -22.78
C VAL A 891 2.28 19.93 -22.46
N PHE A 892 2.63 18.82 -23.10
CA PHE A 892 2.01 17.53 -22.80
C PHE A 892 2.16 17.13 -21.33
N GLU A 893 3.35 17.26 -20.72
CA GLU A 893 3.50 16.93 -19.30
C GLU A 893 2.62 17.84 -18.43
N ALA A 894 2.60 19.15 -18.71
CA ALA A 894 1.77 20.09 -17.98
C ALA A 894 0.25 19.81 -18.10
N THR A 895 -0.20 19.27 -19.24
CA THR A 895 -1.64 19.00 -19.48
C THR A 895 -2.09 17.58 -19.14
N GLN A 896 -1.18 16.59 -19.17
CA GLN A 896 -1.52 15.17 -19.07
C GLN A 896 -1.07 14.53 -17.74
N SER A 897 -0.18 15.17 -16.96
CA SER A 897 0.41 14.52 -15.77
C SER A 897 -0.65 14.09 -14.76
N MET A 898 -1.63 14.94 -14.45
CA MET A 898 -2.66 14.62 -13.47
C MET A 898 -3.46 13.37 -13.89
N ALA A 899 -3.94 13.31 -15.14
CA ALA A 899 -4.66 12.15 -15.66
C ALA A 899 -3.80 10.88 -15.63
N LEU A 900 -2.54 10.96 -16.05
CA LEU A 900 -1.62 9.81 -16.04
C LEU A 900 -1.26 9.35 -14.62
N GLU A 901 -1.17 10.26 -13.65
CA GLU A 901 -0.99 9.94 -12.23
C GLU A 901 -2.22 9.26 -11.64
N LEU A 902 -3.42 9.74 -11.96
CA LEU A 902 -4.66 9.08 -11.57
C LEU A 902 -4.74 7.67 -12.16
N ALA A 903 -4.34 7.49 -13.42
CA ALA A 903 -4.28 6.17 -14.07
C ALA A 903 -3.22 5.28 -13.40
N ALA A 904 -2.03 5.81 -13.15
CA ALA A 904 -0.93 5.09 -12.50
C ALA A 904 -1.20 4.77 -11.02
N ARG A 905 -2.15 5.45 -10.39
CA ARG A 905 -2.66 5.08 -9.06
C ARG A 905 -3.78 4.02 -9.15
N GLY A 906 -4.36 3.77 -10.32
CA GLY A 906 -5.53 2.90 -10.47
C GLY A 906 -6.84 3.58 -10.05
N VAL A 907 -6.86 4.92 -10.06
CA VAL A 907 -8.07 5.72 -9.83
C VAL A 907 -8.93 5.75 -11.09
N ILE A 908 -8.30 5.95 -12.26
CA ILE A 908 -8.94 5.81 -13.57
C ILE A 908 -8.34 4.59 -14.31
N ASP A 909 -9.14 3.90 -15.11
CA ASP A 909 -8.72 2.71 -15.84
C ASP A 909 -8.35 3.02 -17.30
N GLY A 910 -8.78 4.18 -17.82
CA GLY A 910 -8.47 4.60 -19.18
C GLY A 910 -8.87 6.03 -19.53
N LEU A 911 -8.56 6.42 -20.75
CA LEU A 911 -8.80 7.76 -21.31
C LEU A 911 -9.61 7.67 -22.60
N ARG A 912 -10.56 8.59 -22.79
CA ARG A 912 -11.11 8.92 -24.11
C ARG A 912 -10.48 10.23 -24.55
N ILE A 913 -9.83 10.22 -25.71
CA ILE A 913 -9.20 11.40 -26.30
C ILE A 913 -10.09 11.90 -27.42
N ASP A 914 -10.64 13.09 -27.23
CA ASP A 914 -11.54 13.73 -28.16
C ASP A 914 -10.79 14.66 -29.12
N HIS A 915 -11.28 14.74 -30.35
CA HIS A 915 -10.70 15.49 -31.45
C HIS A 915 -9.18 15.29 -31.65
N PRO A 916 -8.66 14.05 -31.69
CA PRO A 916 -7.24 13.82 -31.91
C PRO A 916 -6.78 14.32 -33.30
N ASP A 917 -7.69 14.54 -34.23
CA ASP A 917 -7.46 15.19 -35.54
C ASP A 917 -6.99 16.65 -35.44
N GLY A 918 -7.23 17.33 -34.32
CA GLY A 918 -6.69 18.67 -34.03
C GLY A 918 -5.21 18.68 -33.62
N LEU A 919 -4.61 17.52 -33.40
CA LEU A 919 -3.21 17.35 -33.00
C LEU A 919 -2.28 17.45 -34.22
N TYR A 920 -1.08 18.00 -34.01
CA TYR A 920 -0.03 18.03 -35.04
C TYR A 920 0.46 16.61 -35.42
N ASP A 921 0.61 15.73 -34.42
CA ASP A 921 1.01 14.33 -34.60
C ASP A 921 0.26 13.44 -33.59
N PRO A 922 -0.91 12.89 -33.98
CA PRO A 922 -1.71 12.05 -33.10
C PRO A 922 -1.00 10.75 -32.70
N ALA A 923 -0.27 10.11 -33.61
CA ALA A 923 0.43 8.85 -33.35
C ALA A 923 1.47 9.02 -32.25
N HIS A 924 2.28 10.10 -32.34
CA HIS A 924 3.25 10.44 -31.32
C HIS A 924 2.59 10.78 -29.97
N TYR A 925 1.46 11.50 -29.98
CA TYR A 925 0.71 11.82 -28.77
C TYR A 925 0.25 10.54 -28.04
N PHE A 926 -0.37 9.58 -28.74
CA PHE A 926 -0.81 8.33 -28.12
C PHE A 926 0.37 7.50 -27.61
N ALA A 927 1.49 7.45 -28.34
CA ALA A 927 2.70 6.78 -27.86
C ALA A 927 3.23 7.43 -26.55
N ARG A 928 3.15 8.75 -26.42
CA ARG A 928 3.53 9.46 -25.20
C ARG A 928 2.60 9.16 -24.03
N LEU A 929 1.29 9.02 -24.25
CA LEU A 929 0.35 8.61 -23.19
C LEU A 929 0.74 7.24 -22.61
N GLN A 930 0.97 6.25 -23.48
CA GLN A 930 1.33 4.90 -23.05
C GLN A 930 2.68 4.87 -22.30
N ARG A 931 3.70 5.57 -22.82
CA ARG A 931 5.01 5.69 -22.17
C ARG A 931 4.92 6.44 -20.84
N GLY A 932 4.16 7.54 -20.80
CA GLY A 932 3.96 8.35 -19.60
C GLY A 932 3.26 7.58 -18.47
N TYR A 933 2.29 6.72 -18.83
CA TYR A 933 1.64 5.80 -17.89
C TYR A 933 2.62 4.75 -17.34
N ALA A 934 3.34 4.05 -18.23
CA ALA A 934 4.30 3.02 -17.82
C ALA A 934 5.46 3.58 -16.97
N ALA A 935 5.97 4.77 -17.31
CA ALA A 935 7.01 5.43 -16.53
C ALA A 935 6.56 5.69 -15.09
N ARG A 936 5.33 6.17 -14.89
CA ARG A 936 4.73 6.39 -13.56
C ARG A 936 4.46 5.09 -12.80
N ARG A 937 4.29 3.96 -13.51
CA ARG A 937 4.21 2.60 -12.94
C ARG A 937 5.58 1.96 -12.67
N GLY A 938 6.67 2.55 -13.15
CA GLY A 938 8.02 1.96 -13.09
C GLY A 938 8.21 0.77 -14.04
N TRP A 939 7.46 0.71 -15.13
CA TRP A 939 7.52 -0.36 -16.12
C TRP A 939 8.43 0.00 -17.29
N ALA A 940 9.24 -0.97 -17.73
CA ALA A 940 9.92 -0.88 -19.02
C ALA A 940 8.98 -1.38 -20.12
N LEU A 941 8.64 -0.51 -21.07
CA LEU A 941 7.81 -0.87 -22.22
C LEU A 941 8.68 -1.31 -23.40
N PRO A 942 8.52 -2.55 -23.90
CA PRO A 942 9.11 -2.93 -25.18
C PRO A 942 8.47 -2.11 -26.32
N ALA A 943 9.14 -2.08 -27.49
CA ALA A 943 8.71 -1.24 -28.61
C ALA A 943 7.35 -1.68 -29.19
N THR A 944 7.09 -2.99 -29.24
CA THR A 944 5.88 -3.60 -29.81
C THR A 944 5.31 -4.70 -28.93
N ASP A 945 4.06 -5.08 -29.17
CA ASP A 945 3.40 -6.27 -28.63
C ASP A 945 3.72 -7.53 -29.46
N ALA A 946 3.14 -8.67 -29.05
CA ALA A 946 3.34 -9.97 -29.68
C ALA A 946 2.89 -9.99 -31.14
N ASP A 947 2.00 -9.08 -31.54
CA ASP A 947 1.45 -8.94 -32.90
C ASP A 947 2.17 -7.84 -33.71
N GLY A 948 3.27 -7.29 -33.18
CA GLY A 948 4.03 -6.22 -33.84
C GLY A 948 3.38 -4.84 -33.79
N ARG A 949 2.32 -4.66 -32.99
CA ARG A 949 1.63 -3.37 -32.81
C ARG A 949 2.25 -2.57 -31.65
N PRO A 950 2.01 -1.26 -31.54
CA PRO A 950 2.42 -0.50 -30.37
C PRO A 950 1.82 -1.08 -29.08
N GLN A 951 2.60 -1.09 -28.00
CA GLN A 951 2.14 -1.53 -26.68
C GLN A 951 1.07 -0.59 -26.11
N ARG A 952 0.04 -1.17 -25.47
CA ARG A 952 -1.12 -0.43 -24.97
C ARG A 952 -1.48 -0.81 -23.52
N PRO A 953 -0.61 -0.55 -22.53
CA PRO A 953 -0.87 -0.88 -21.13
C PRO A 953 -1.96 -0.01 -20.46
N LEU A 954 -2.27 1.17 -21.00
CA LEU A 954 -3.38 2.02 -20.59
C LEU A 954 -4.52 1.90 -21.60
N TYR A 955 -5.75 1.68 -21.14
CA TYR A 955 -6.91 1.70 -22.02
C TYR A 955 -7.11 3.12 -22.57
N VAL A 956 -7.02 3.28 -23.88
CA VAL A 956 -7.15 4.59 -24.55
C VAL A 956 -8.02 4.38 -25.78
N VAL A 957 -9.04 5.22 -25.95
CA VAL A 957 -9.89 5.27 -27.14
C VAL A 957 -9.92 6.68 -27.73
N ALA A 958 -10.07 6.78 -29.04
CA ALA A 958 -10.06 8.03 -29.77
C ALA A 958 -11.45 8.36 -30.33
N GLU A 959 -11.97 9.55 -30.06
CA GLU A 959 -13.15 10.05 -30.77
C GLU A 959 -12.73 10.98 -31.91
N LYS A 960 -12.93 10.54 -33.14
CA LYS A 960 -12.52 11.26 -34.35
C LYS A 960 -13.68 11.34 -35.35
N ILE A 961 -13.77 12.47 -36.04
CA ILE A 961 -14.61 12.60 -37.23
C ILE A 961 -13.90 11.89 -38.39
N ALA A 962 -14.37 10.69 -38.74
CA ALA A 962 -13.83 9.89 -39.84
C ALA A 962 -14.72 9.99 -41.09
N ALA A 963 -14.11 10.08 -42.26
CA ALA A 963 -14.84 9.86 -43.51
C ALA A 963 -15.24 8.38 -43.64
N ALA A 964 -16.28 8.07 -44.43
CA ALA A 964 -16.79 6.69 -44.57
C ALA A 964 -15.76 5.65 -45.08
N HIS A 965 -14.65 6.11 -45.66
CA HIS A 965 -13.57 5.28 -46.20
C HIS A 965 -12.29 5.31 -45.35
N GLU A 966 -12.31 6.04 -44.23
CA GLU A 966 -11.14 6.26 -43.39
C GLU A 966 -11.08 5.23 -42.27
N GLU A 967 -10.03 4.42 -42.24
CA GLU A 967 -9.74 3.48 -41.16
C GLU A 967 -8.82 4.12 -40.11
N ILE A 968 -8.91 3.66 -38.87
CA ILE A 968 -8.00 4.10 -37.80
C ILE A 968 -6.59 3.57 -38.09
N PRO A 969 -5.56 4.43 -38.11
CA PRO A 969 -4.18 4.00 -38.37
C PRO A 969 -3.69 2.94 -37.36
N LEU A 970 -3.10 1.85 -37.85
CA LEU A 970 -2.61 0.73 -37.04
C LEU A 970 -1.41 1.08 -36.14
N ASP A 971 -0.73 2.18 -36.44
CA ASP A 971 0.41 2.71 -35.68
C ASP A 971 -0.01 3.57 -34.48
N TRP A 972 -1.31 3.85 -34.31
CA TRP A 972 -1.81 4.53 -33.12
C TRP A 972 -1.85 3.58 -31.92
N ALA A 973 -1.26 4.01 -30.80
CA ALA A 973 -1.19 3.21 -29.57
C ALA A 973 -2.49 3.26 -28.74
N ILE A 974 -3.61 2.90 -29.36
CA ILE A 974 -4.98 2.95 -28.81
C ILE A 974 -5.75 1.64 -29.02
N HIS A 975 -6.85 1.47 -28.29
CA HIS A 975 -7.67 0.27 -28.28
C HIS A 975 -8.87 0.32 -29.23
N GLY A 976 -9.24 1.52 -29.69
CA GLY A 976 -10.39 1.73 -30.57
C GLY A 976 -10.65 3.19 -30.84
#